data_AF-A0A963ZTE8-F1
#
_entry.id   AF-A0A963ZTE8-F1
#
_cell.length_a   1.000
_cell.length_b   1.000
_cell.length_c   1.000
_cell.angle_alpha   90.00
_cell.angle_beta   90.00
_cell.angle_gamma   90.00
#
_symmetry.space_group_name_H-M   'P 1'
#
loop_
_entity.id
_entity.type
_entity.pdbx_description
1 polymer ?
#
loop_
_entity_poly.entity_id
_entity_poly.type
_entity_poly.pdbx_seq_one_letter_code
_entity_poly.pdbx_strand_id
1 'polypeptide(L)'
;MHNRGRGSKKVDNYICENCGFVFILPRPDWSRHSEIYQSGGFSSSARQSDKPTFKKLRQSEDQAATRYRILSDYTNGNIWKKGNADHPAKALEIGCGTGSFLRYLKAAGWEVVGIEPDATYTASVKEQFGLPIANCFLEEFSDDRKFDLISSFHVIEHVDSPDRFLLKCSELLADEGLLFLECPAIDRIYGPNKDFFFWDVHINTFSYKTLTAFLAKNGFEVINHTWNGDFINVLARKSVAPLSPNAFYDDPSAVRARVAAYDKGTFRRKLKSRFEKFSKARKRLKNGLEDLVYPFADAMYDFLSRRKKYRLSRGPSVKSGLNLTHVAFFGHYNAGDTLLPVVLRDLYDRQLGRSAWNKQHVHKVVDRRALARINSSDGLVIGGGGLFLRDTNPNQLSGWQWSCSLDTLDKIKVPISVFAVGYNRFRGQPDFAPVFRDHLRLLAEKSVFIGLRNYGSIEQVKAYLPPELHHKLRFQPCMTTLAASLYGDQARRSPEVPPFIALNCAFDRPQFRYGEKMGEMLTELARGIKAVSRLAPIHYYAHHPDDEHFLPYLEALEVDFRLERLYKRPPAIVLEAYRKPLLVLGMRGHAQLIPFGCERPILSVVSHNKLQYFLDDIQAPDWGIDINQPNLPDMLFHKVDEMIRNLDAYEQAVIEKQARLWQITAQNLEEIKKSYGA
;
A
#
# COMPACT_ATOMS: atom_id res chain seq x y z
N MET A 1 -38.23 -0.32 -16.74
CA MET A 1 -36.87 -0.30 -17.32
C MET A 1 -36.15 -1.64 -17.12
N HIS A 2 -36.02 -2.15 -15.89
CA HIS A 2 -35.45 -3.47 -15.59
C HIS A 2 -36.13 -4.05 -14.35
N ASN A 3 -36.53 -5.33 -14.34
CA ASN A 3 -37.41 -5.90 -13.31
C ASN A 3 -36.77 -6.99 -12.43
N ARG A 4 -35.44 -7.12 -12.48
CA ARG A 4 -34.67 -8.12 -11.73
C ARG A 4 -33.56 -7.46 -10.94
N GLY A 5 -33.24 -8.03 -9.78
CA GLY A 5 -32.13 -7.61 -8.95
C GLY A 5 -31.30 -8.78 -8.41
N ARG A 6 -30.39 -8.48 -7.47
CA ARG A 6 -29.43 -9.45 -6.93
C ARG A 6 -30.13 -10.73 -6.45
N GLY A 7 -29.56 -11.88 -6.78
CA GLY A 7 -30.14 -13.18 -6.42
C GLY A 7 -31.43 -13.51 -7.17
N SER A 8 -31.72 -12.84 -8.30
CA SER A 8 -32.96 -12.97 -9.08
C SER A 8 -34.21 -12.50 -8.33
N LYS A 9 -34.07 -11.66 -7.29
CA LYS A 9 -35.20 -11.00 -6.66
C LYS A 9 -35.93 -10.11 -7.68
N LYS A 10 -37.25 -10.02 -7.57
CA LYS A 10 -38.05 -9.09 -8.37
C LYS A 10 -37.80 -7.66 -7.86
N VAL A 11 -37.31 -6.79 -8.74
CA VAL A 11 -37.01 -5.39 -8.42
C VAL A 11 -37.37 -4.55 -9.63
N ASP A 12 -38.47 -3.81 -9.55
CA ASP A 12 -39.01 -3.02 -10.66
C ASP A 12 -38.35 -1.63 -10.69
N ASN A 13 -37.36 -1.48 -11.57
CA ASN A 13 -36.65 -0.23 -11.82
C ASN A 13 -37.34 0.54 -12.95
N TYR A 14 -37.65 1.81 -12.68
CA TYR A 14 -38.29 2.76 -13.57
C TYR A 14 -37.31 3.85 -13.96
N ILE A 15 -37.57 4.47 -15.10
CA ILE A 15 -36.83 5.64 -15.58
C ILE A 15 -37.83 6.79 -15.74
N CYS A 16 -37.45 7.97 -15.27
CA CYS A 16 -38.21 9.18 -15.49
C CYS A 16 -38.05 9.63 -16.96
N GLU A 17 -39.14 9.74 -17.70
CA GLU A 17 -39.13 10.21 -19.10
C GLU A 17 -38.79 11.69 -19.25
N ASN A 18 -38.79 12.46 -18.16
CA ASN A 18 -38.43 13.89 -18.19
C ASN A 18 -36.93 14.11 -17.95
N CYS A 19 -36.33 13.44 -16.96
CA CYS A 19 -34.98 13.75 -16.50
C CYS A 19 -33.99 12.58 -16.56
N GLY A 20 -34.43 11.39 -16.96
CA GLY A 20 -33.57 10.19 -17.07
C GLY A 20 -33.19 9.55 -15.73
N PHE A 21 -33.68 10.06 -14.60
CA PHE A 21 -33.43 9.47 -13.28
C PHE A 21 -34.05 8.08 -13.13
N VAL A 22 -33.30 7.16 -12.51
CA VAL A 22 -33.70 5.76 -12.33
C VAL A 22 -33.99 5.47 -10.86
N PHE A 23 -35.11 4.81 -10.59
CA PHE A 23 -35.58 4.56 -9.23
C PHE A 23 -36.44 3.28 -9.16
N ILE A 24 -36.62 2.74 -7.96
CA ILE A 24 -37.42 1.54 -7.72
C ILE A 24 -38.86 1.92 -7.32
N LEU A 25 -39.86 1.22 -7.88
CA LEU A 25 -41.25 1.23 -7.38
C LEU A 25 -41.83 -0.20 -7.30
N PRO A 26 -42.69 -0.50 -6.30
CA PRO A 26 -43.00 0.34 -5.14
C PRO A 26 -41.74 0.55 -4.28
N ARG A 27 -41.69 1.67 -3.54
CA ARG A 27 -40.61 1.90 -2.57
C ARG A 27 -40.69 0.80 -1.49
N PRO A 28 -39.55 0.28 -1.00
CA PRO A 28 -39.55 -0.63 0.15
C PRO A 28 -40.24 0.02 1.35
N ASP A 29 -40.91 -0.79 2.17
CA ASP A 29 -41.48 -0.32 3.44
C ASP A 29 -40.35 0.03 4.42
N TRP A 30 -40.19 1.33 4.66
CA TRP A 30 -39.13 1.91 5.45
C TRP A 30 -39.23 1.60 6.95
N SER A 31 -40.44 1.32 7.47
CA SER A 31 -40.62 0.92 8.87
C SER A 31 -39.80 -0.33 9.21
N ARG A 32 -39.81 -1.30 8.30
CA ARG A 32 -39.04 -2.54 8.39
C ARG A 32 -37.54 -2.33 8.21
N HIS A 33 -37.11 -1.32 7.44
CA HIS A 33 -35.70 -0.99 7.24
C HIS A 33 -35.09 -0.31 8.46
N SER A 34 -35.79 0.62 9.10
CA SER A 34 -35.35 1.27 10.34
C SER A 34 -35.15 0.25 11.47
N GLU A 35 -36.07 -0.71 11.63
CA GLU A 35 -35.91 -1.83 12.57
C GLU A 35 -34.67 -2.69 12.25
N ILE A 36 -34.37 -2.94 10.97
CA ILE A 36 -33.20 -3.71 10.52
C ILE A 36 -31.88 -2.97 10.78
N TYR A 37 -31.83 -1.64 10.70
CA TYR A 37 -30.65 -0.85 11.09
C TYR A 37 -30.50 -0.77 12.62
N GLN A 38 -31.59 -0.50 13.35
CA GLN A 38 -31.60 -0.37 14.82
C GLN A 38 -31.28 -1.70 15.53
N SER A 39 -31.68 -2.84 14.95
CA SER A 39 -31.38 -4.19 15.46
C SER A 39 -30.04 -4.78 15.01
N GLY A 40 -29.27 -4.08 14.16
CA GLY A 40 -28.04 -4.60 13.55
C GLY A 40 -28.26 -5.64 12.43
N GLY A 41 -29.52 -5.93 12.07
CA GLY A 41 -29.92 -6.87 11.02
C GLY A 41 -29.45 -6.50 9.60
N PHE A 42 -29.15 -5.23 9.33
CA PHE A 42 -28.60 -4.81 8.04
C PHE A 42 -27.18 -5.37 7.85
N SER A 43 -26.42 -5.42 8.93
CA SER A 43 -25.06 -5.93 8.95
C SER A 43 -24.99 -7.45 8.76
N SER A 44 -25.93 -8.20 9.32
CA SER A 44 -26.03 -9.65 9.09
C SER A 44 -26.56 -10.01 7.70
N SER A 45 -27.59 -9.31 7.19
CA SER A 45 -28.23 -9.61 5.90
C SER A 45 -27.50 -9.07 4.67
N ALA A 46 -26.91 -7.87 4.73
CA ALA A 46 -26.20 -7.25 3.60
C ALA A 46 -24.67 -7.35 3.71
N ARG A 47 -24.12 -7.40 4.94
CA ARG A 47 -22.66 -7.33 5.21
C ARG A 47 -22.09 -8.64 5.80
N GLN A 48 -22.92 -9.67 6.03
CA GLN A 48 -22.56 -11.02 6.50
C GLN A 48 -21.78 -11.05 7.83
N SER A 49 -21.92 -10.05 8.70
CA SER A 49 -21.26 -10.03 10.02
C SER A 49 -21.88 -8.99 10.95
N ASP A 50 -22.03 -9.33 12.23
CA ASP A 50 -22.64 -8.46 13.25
C ASP A 50 -21.71 -7.32 13.70
N LYS A 51 -20.39 -7.49 13.61
CA LYS A 51 -19.38 -6.46 13.93
C LYS A 51 -18.47 -6.20 12.71
N PRO A 52 -17.79 -5.04 12.62
CA PRO A 52 -16.80 -4.85 11.58
C PRO A 52 -15.65 -5.86 11.76
N THR A 53 -15.54 -6.81 10.84
CA THR A 53 -14.39 -7.73 10.82
C THR A 53 -13.10 -6.96 10.54
N PHE A 54 -11.96 -7.46 11.02
CA PHE A 54 -10.64 -6.89 10.69
C PHE A 54 -10.41 -6.70 9.19
N LYS A 55 -10.90 -7.64 8.37
CA LYS A 55 -10.84 -7.55 6.91
C LYS A 55 -11.62 -6.33 6.39
N LYS A 56 -12.81 -6.09 6.93
CA LYS A 56 -13.65 -4.97 6.55
C LYS A 56 -13.07 -3.64 7.02
N LEU A 57 -12.56 -3.58 8.24
CA LEU A 57 -11.83 -2.41 8.74
C LEU A 57 -10.68 -2.05 7.79
N ARG A 58 -9.81 -3.01 7.45
CA ARG A 58 -8.73 -2.78 6.50
C ARG A 58 -9.20 -2.24 5.15
N GLN A 59 -10.27 -2.83 4.59
CA GLN A 59 -10.83 -2.36 3.32
C GLN A 59 -11.35 -0.91 3.44
N SER A 60 -12.00 -0.57 4.55
CA SER A 60 -12.45 0.79 4.83
C SER A 60 -11.28 1.76 4.99
N GLU A 61 -10.16 1.35 5.58
CA GLU A 61 -8.94 2.18 5.69
C GLU A 61 -8.34 2.48 4.31
N ASP A 62 -8.23 1.48 3.42
CA ASP A 62 -7.71 1.67 2.06
C ASP A 62 -8.63 2.62 1.25
N GLN A 63 -9.94 2.50 1.43
CA GLN A 63 -10.93 3.40 0.81
C GLN A 63 -10.84 4.82 1.40
N ALA A 64 -10.71 4.95 2.73
CA ALA A 64 -10.56 6.22 3.41
C ALA A 64 -9.31 6.97 2.94
N ALA A 65 -8.17 6.28 2.82
CA ALA A 65 -6.94 6.86 2.28
C ALA A 65 -7.11 7.35 0.84
N THR A 66 -7.80 6.57 0.01
CA THR A 66 -8.09 6.95 -1.38
C THR A 66 -8.98 8.20 -1.44
N ARG A 67 -10.04 8.25 -0.63
CA ARG A 67 -10.95 9.40 -0.52
C ARG A 67 -10.23 10.64 0.02
N TYR A 68 -9.34 10.46 1.00
CA TYR A 68 -8.50 11.53 1.53
C TYR A 68 -7.62 12.12 0.42
N ARG A 69 -6.95 11.27 -0.36
CA ARG A 69 -6.14 11.72 -1.50
C ARG A 69 -6.98 12.45 -2.55
N ILE A 70 -8.13 11.91 -2.93
CA ILE A 70 -9.04 12.56 -3.89
C ILE A 70 -9.44 13.95 -3.39
N LEU A 71 -9.81 14.07 -2.12
CA LEU A 71 -10.18 15.35 -1.51
C LEU A 71 -8.98 16.33 -1.46
N SER A 72 -7.79 15.83 -1.16
CA SER A 72 -6.55 16.61 -1.21
C SER A 72 -6.28 17.13 -2.63
N ASP A 73 -6.37 16.26 -3.63
CA ASP A 73 -6.15 16.61 -5.05
C ASP A 73 -7.16 17.64 -5.53
N TYR A 74 -8.45 17.48 -5.20
CA TYR A 74 -9.51 18.42 -5.58
C TYR A 74 -9.33 19.82 -5.00
N THR A 75 -8.66 19.92 -3.86
CA THR A 75 -8.50 21.18 -3.13
C THR A 75 -7.07 21.70 -3.20
N ASN A 76 -6.20 21.05 -3.97
CA ASN A 76 -4.76 21.31 -4.01
C ASN A 76 -4.14 21.36 -2.60
N GLY A 77 -4.61 20.49 -1.70
CA GLY A 77 -4.21 20.41 -0.29
C GLY A 77 -4.69 21.56 0.60
N ASN A 78 -5.40 22.57 0.06
CA ASN A 78 -5.84 23.73 0.85
C ASN A 78 -6.90 23.38 1.88
N ILE A 79 -7.67 22.31 1.66
CA ILE A 79 -8.66 21.85 2.64
C ILE A 79 -8.02 21.54 3.99
N TRP A 80 -6.80 21.01 4.00
CA TRP A 80 -6.07 20.64 5.23
C TRP A 80 -5.51 21.84 6.00
N LYS A 81 -5.52 23.03 5.39
CA LYS A 81 -5.13 24.29 6.04
C LYS A 81 -6.33 25.02 6.66
N LYS A 82 -7.52 24.41 6.62
CA LYS A 82 -8.74 25.00 7.15
C LYS A 82 -8.78 24.77 8.66
N GLY A 83 -9.05 25.84 9.41
CA GLY A 83 -8.97 25.82 10.88
C GLY A 83 -7.54 25.85 11.41
N ASN A 84 -7.39 25.86 12.72
CA ASN A 84 -6.12 25.77 13.44
C ASN A 84 -6.33 25.06 14.79
N ALA A 85 -5.28 24.95 15.61
CA ALA A 85 -5.34 24.25 16.90
C ALA A 85 -6.39 24.83 17.87
N ASP A 86 -6.62 26.14 17.85
CA ASP A 86 -7.58 26.81 18.74
C ASP A 86 -9.01 26.81 18.16
N HIS A 87 -9.12 26.75 16.83
CA HIS A 87 -10.38 26.77 16.08
C HIS A 87 -10.32 25.73 14.95
N PRO A 88 -10.45 24.43 15.26
CA PRO A 88 -10.35 23.37 14.27
C PRO A 88 -11.51 23.43 13.27
N ALA A 89 -11.24 23.05 12.02
CA ALA A 89 -12.29 22.88 11.02
C ALA A 89 -13.17 21.68 11.37
N LYS A 90 -14.45 21.76 11.01
CA LYS A 90 -15.47 20.79 11.43
C LYS A 90 -15.90 19.89 10.28
N ALA A 91 -15.88 18.58 10.50
CA ALA A 91 -16.34 17.61 9.52
C ALA A 91 -17.47 16.72 10.03
N LEU A 92 -18.43 16.45 9.16
CA LEU A 92 -19.48 15.46 9.35
C LEU A 92 -19.33 14.34 8.31
N GLU A 93 -19.31 13.07 8.75
CA GLU A 93 -19.46 11.92 7.83
C GLU A 93 -20.82 11.26 8.05
N ILE A 94 -21.64 11.24 7.01
CA ILE A 94 -22.97 10.63 7.01
C ILE A 94 -22.84 9.19 6.48
N GLY A 95 -23.21 8.22 7.32
CA GLY A 95 -23.01 6.79 7.05
C GLY A 95 -21.57 6.34 7.27
N CYS A 96 -20.95 6.74 8.39
CA CYS A 96 -19.51 6.61 8.60
C CYS A 96 -18.99 5.16 8.77
N GLY A 97 -19.87 4.17 8.97
CA GLY A 97 -19.49 2.76 9.08
C GLY A 97 -18.43 2.53 10.14
N THR A 98 -17.22 2.16 9.73
CA THR A 98 -16.08 1.89 10.65
C THR A 98 -15.38 3.15 11.16
N GLY A 99 -15.84 4.35 10.76
CA GLY A 99 -15.22 5.62 11.13
C GLY A 99 -13.83 5.83 10.52
N SER A 100 -13.44 5.04 9.52
CA SER A 100 -12.10 5.10 8.94
C SER A 100 -11.80 6.47 8.35
N PHE A 101 -12.71 7.08 7.59
CA PHE A 101 -12.47 8.40 7.02
C PHE A 101 -12.47 9.51 8.10
N LEU A 102 -13.39 9.46 9.07
CA LEU A 102 -13.32 10.32 10.26
C LEU A 102 -11.98 10.23 10.99
N ARG A 103 -11.34 9.06 11.06
CA ARG A 103 -10.00 8.94 11.67
C ARG A 103 -8.92 9.65 10.88
N TYR A 104 -9.00 9.64 9.54
CA TYR A 104 -8.09 10.42 8.70
C TYR A 104 -8.32 11.93 8.88
N LEU A 105 -9.58 12.37 8.96
CA LEU A 105 -9.91 13.78 9.20
C LEU A 105 -9.49 14.24 10.61
N LYS A 106 -9.79 13.43 11.65
CA LYS A 106 -9.39 13.68 13.03
C LYS A 106 -7.87 13.68 13.17
N ALA A 107 -7.20 12.74 12.50
CA ALA A 107 -5.75 12.77 12.38
C ALA A 107 -5.37 14.12 11.79
N ALA A 108 -5.92 14.52 10.64
CA ALA A 108 -5.71 15.81 9.94
C ALA A 108 -6.07 17.09 10.74
N GLY A 109 -6.33 17.03 12.04
CA GLY A 109 -6.61 18.18 12.90
C GLY A 109 -8.07 18.63 12.93
N TRP A 110 -8.98 17.89 12.30
CA TRP A 110 -10.39 18.26 12.24
C TRP A 110 -11.14 17.84 13.49
N GLU A 111 -12.10 18.69 13.88
CA GLU A 111 -13.17 18.29 14.78
C GLU A 111 -14.18 17.48 13.96
N VAL A 112 -14.35 16.20 14.30
CA VAL A 112 -15.15 15.27 13.50
C VAL A 112 -16.40 14.83 14.23
N VAL A 113 -17.48 14.61 13.49
CA VAL A 113 -18.72 13.97 13.94
C VAL A 113 -19.14 12.95 12.89
N GLY A 114 -19.59 11.77 13.31
CA GLY A 114 -20.15 10.76 12.41
C GLY A 114 -21.64 10.51 12.66
N ILE A 115 -22.37 10.11 11.63
CA ILE A 115 -23.73 9.57 11.73
C ILE A 115 -23.70 8.13 11.22
N GLU A 116 -24.16 7.18 12.03
CA GLU A 116 -24.31 5.78 11.63
C GLU A 116 -25.54 5.16 12.31
N PRO A 117 -26.61 4.83 11.56
CA PRO A 117 -27.83 4.28 12.14
C PRO A 117 -27.66 2.84 12.69
N ASP A 118 -26.61 2.10 12.29
CA ASP A 118 -26.32 0.79 12.87
C ASP A 118 -25.66 0.92 14.27
N ALA A 119 -26.40 0.52 15.30
CA ALA A 119 -25.96 0.62 16.69
C ALA A 119 -24.70 -0.21 16.98
N THR A 120 -24.50 -1.33 16.29
CA THR A 120 -23.34 -2.21 16.51
C THR A 120 -22.06 -1.59 15.97
N TYR A 121 -22.14 -0.94 14.80
CA TYR A 121 -21.01 -0.18 14.25
C TYR A 121 -20.69 1.03 15.13
N THR A 122 -21.72 1.76 15.56
CA THR A 122 -21.54 2.92 16.45
C THR A 122 -20.85 2.52 17.75
N ALA A 123 -21.32 1.47 18.42
CA ALA A 123 -20.70 0.98 19.66
C ALA A 123 -19.26 0.53 19.43
N SER A 124 -18.99 -0.24 18.38
CA SER A 124 -17.65 -0.73 18.03
C SER A 124 -16.67 0.40 17.76
N VAL A 125 -17.09 1.45 17.03
CA VAL A 125 -16.23 2.59 16.68
C VAL A 125 -15.95 3.48 17.89
N LYS A 126 -16.96 3.70 18.75
CA LYS A 126 -16.79 4.42 20.02
C LYS A 126 -15.81 3.70 20.93
N GLU A 127 -15.98 2.39 21.13
CA GLU A 127 -15.13 1.57 21.99
C GLU A 127 -13.68 1.50 21.48
N GLN A 128 -13.49 1.29 20.16
CA GLN A 128 -12.16 1.08 19.59
C GLN A 128 -11.38 2.36 19.34
N PHE A 129 -12.05 3.46 18.98
CA PHE A 129 -11.38 4.65 18.45
C PHE A 129 -11.77 5.97 19.14
N GLY A 130 -12.73 5.93 20.08
CA GLY A 130 -13.18 7.14 20.79
C GLY A 130 -13.69 8.24 19.86
N LEU A 131 -14.37 7.87 18.76
CA LEU A 131 -14.95 8.83 17.83
C LEU A 131 -16.38 9.22 18.26
N PRO A 132 -16.78 10.50 18.13
CA PRO A 132 -18.13 10.96 18.43
C PRO A 132 -19.09 10.60 17.27
N ILE A 133 -19.77 9.47 17.40
CA ILE A 133 -20.74 8.97 16.41
C ILE A 133 -22.16 9.08 16.97
N ALA A 134 -23.06 9.75 16.25
CA ALA A 134 -24.48 9.78 16.51
C ALA A 134 -25.15 8.55 15.89
N ASN A 135 -25.90 7.79 16.71
CA ASN A 135 -26.65 6.63 16.25
C ASN A 135 -28.07 7.04 15.84
N CYS A 136 -28.19 7.63 14.66
CA CYS A 136 -29.46 8.11 14.11
C CYS A 136 -29.41 8.15 12.59
N PHE A 137 -30.55 8.46 11.97
CA PHE A 137 -30.59 8.88 10.56
C PHE A 137 -30.26 10.38 10.43
N LEU A 138 -29.88 10.81 9.22
CA LEU A 138 -29.52 12.22 8.97
C LEU A 138 -30.70 13.17 9.26
N GLU A 139 -31.91 12.72 8.96
CA GLU A 139 -33.16 13.46 9.16
C GLU A 139 -33.43 13.76 10.64
N GLU A 140 -32.95 12.89 11.54
CA GLU A 140 -33.08 13.01 12.99
C GLU A 140 -31.90 13.77 13.62
N PHE A 141 -30.81 13.94 12.87
CA PHE A 141 -29.61 14.59 13.36
C PHE A 141 -29.81 16.10 13.46
N SER A 142 -29.54 16.64 14.64
CA SER A 142 -29.46 18.07 14.90
C SER A 142 -28.12 18.39 15.56
N ASP A 143 -27.52 19.48 15.10
CA ASP A 143 -26.31 20.05 15.66
C ASP A 143 -26.37 21.56 15.43
N ASP A 144 -26.05 22.34 16.47
CA ASP A 144 -26.04 23.80 16.36
C ASP A 144 -24.85 24.30 15.52
N ARG A 145 -23.83 23.44 15.31
CA ARG A 145 -22.63 23.77 14.54
C ARG A 145 -22.90 23.65 13.04
N LYS A 146 -22.18 24.47 12.27
CA LYS A 146 -22.01 24.29 10.81
C LYS A 146 -20.71 23.55 10.53
N PHE A 147 -20.74 22.71 9.49
CA PHE A 147 -19.60 21.89 9.10
C PHE A 147 -18.90 22.46 7.87
N ASP A 148 -17.57 22.49 7.92
CA ASP A 148 -16.70 22.89 6.83
C ASP A 148 -16.58 21.82 5.74
N LEU A 149 -16.82 20.56 6.12
CA LEU A 149 -16.87 19.41 5.23
C LEU A 149 -18.02 18.50 5.66
N ILE A 150 -18.94 18.21 4.74
CA ILE A 150 -19.88 17.09 4.87
C ILE A 150 -19.46 16.03 3.87
N SER A 151 -19.24 14.81 4.32
CA SER A 151 -18.88 13.68 3.47
C SER A 151 -19.93 12.58 3.58
N SER A 152 -20.21 11.90 2.48
CA SER A 152 -21.12 10.75 2.48
C SER A 152 -20.79 9.78 1.36
N PHE A 153 -20.50 8.54 1.73
CA PHE A 153 -20.06 7.52 0.79
C PHE A 153 -21.01 6.33 0.82
N HIS A 154 -21.61 6.02 -0.32
CA HIS A 154 -22.57 4.94 -0.48
C HIS A 154 -23.81 5.06 0.42
N VAL A 155 -24.40 6.25 0.51
CA VAL A 155 -25.61 6.53 1.30
C VAL A 155 -26.75 7.05 0.44
N ILE A 156 -26.51 8.04 -0.42
CA ILE A 156 -27.55 8.73 -1.18
C ILE A 156 -28.34 7.81 -2.14
N GLU A 157 -27.76 6.68 -2.56
CA GLU A 157 -28.47 5.65 -3.33
C GLU A 157 -29.55 4.90 -2.53
N HIS A 158 -29.45 4.96 -1.19
CA HIS A 158 -30.34 4.26 -0.28
C HIS A 158 -31.46 5.14 0.27
N VAL A 159 -31.28 6.46 0.35
CA VAL A 159 -32.21 7.36 1.07
C VAL A 159 -33.59 7.46 0.42
N ASP A 160 -34.65 7.65 1.21
CA ASP A 160 -36.01 7.74 0.68
C ASP A 160 -36.20 8.95 -0.25
N SER A 161 -35.71 10.11 0.18
CA SER A 161 -35.80 11.37 -0.55
C SER A 161 -34.41 12.00 -0.70
N PRO A 162 -33.77 11.89 -1.89
CA PRO A 162 -32.52 12.58 -2.17
C PRO A 162 -32.61 14.10 -1.97
N ASP A 163 -33.77 14.70 -2.26
CA ASP A 163 -34.00 16.14 -2.03
C ASP A 163 -33.91 16.48 -0.53
N ARG A 164 -34.63 15.75 0.35
CA ARG A 164 -34.56 16.00 1.80
C ARG A 164 -33.15 15.78 2.35
N PHE A 165 -32.47 14.74 1.88
CA PHE A 165 -31.08 14.46 2.25
C PHE A 165 -30.16 15.63 1.89
N LEU A 166 -30.23 16.13 0.65
CA LEU A 166 -29.39 17.23 0.19
C LEU A 166 -29.75 18.57 0.85
N LEU A 167 -31.04 18.86 1.08
CA LEU A 167 -31.45 20.05 1.84
C LEU A 167 -30.88 20.02 3.25
N LYS A 168 -30.96 18.89 3.94
CA LYS A 168 -30.40 18.73 5.29
C LYS A 168 -28.87 18.89 5.29
N CYS A 169 -28.19 18.35 4.27
CA CYS A 169 -26.76 18.64 4.07
C CYS A 169 -26.51 20.14 3.91
N SER A 170 -27.30 20.85 3.10
CA SER A 170 -27.16 22.31 2.88
C SER A 170 -27.38 23.11 4.16
N GLU A 171 -28.35 22.72 4.99
CA GLU A 171 -28.61 23.31 6.29
C GLU A 171 -27.43 23.15 7.24
N LEU A 172 -26.82 21.97 7.29
CA LEU A 172 -25.69 21.68 8.20
C LEU A 172 -24.35 22.21 7.68
N LEU A 173 -24.23 22.48 6.38
CA LEU A 173 -22.98 22.93 5.78
C LEU A 173 -22.74 24.42 6.06
N ALA A 174 -21.49 24.77 6.38
CA ALA A 174 -21.03 26.14 6.41
C ALA A 174 -21.13 26.79 5.01
N ASP A 175 -21.11 28.11 4.94
CA ASP A 175 -21.31 28.81 3.66
C ASP A 175 -20.17 28.54 2.67
N GLU A 176 -18.93 28.52 3.16
CA GLU A 176 -17.73 28.08 2.42
C GLU A 176 -17.40 26.60 2.68
N GLY A 177 -18.39 25.81 3.06
CA GLY A 177 -18.25 24.38 3.29
C GLY A 177 -18.29 23.58 1.99
N LEU A 178 -17.72 22.38 2.04
CA LEU A 178 -17.73 21.44 0.91
C LEU A 178 -18.58 20.21 1.22
N LEU A 179 -19.32 19.75 0.21
CA LEU A 179 -20.05 18.49 0.22
C LEU A 179 -19.31 17.47 -0.66
N PHE A 180 -18.86 16.37 -0.08
CA PHE A 180 -18.12 15.31 -0.77
C PHE A 180 -18.93 14.01 -0.79
N LEU A 181 -19.45 13.64 -1.97
CA LEU A 181 -20.31 12.48 -2.15
C LEU A 181 -19.62 11.39 -2.97
N GLU A 182 -19.81 10.14 -2.58
CA GLU A 182 -19.49 8.96 -3.40
C GLU A 182 -20.72 8.07 -3.53
N CYS A 183 -21.09 7.65 -4.74
CA CYS A 183 -22.14 6.67 -4.94
C CYS A 183 -21.97 5.87 -6.23
N PRO A 184 -22.66 4.73 -6.39
CA PRO A 184 -22.83 4.08 -7.68
C PRO A 184 -23.51 5.01 -8.69
N ALA A 185 -23.07 4.93 -9.94
CA ALA A 185 -23.69 5.67 -11.03
C ALA A 185 -23.89 4.79 -12.27
N ILE A 186 -25.02 4.98 -12.95
CA ILE A 186 -25.43 4.21 -14.12
C ILE A 186 -24.54 4.47 -15.34
N ASP A 187 -23.71 5.51 -15.31
CA ASP A 187 -22.64 5.72 -16.30
C ASP A 187 -21.59 4.59 -16.26
N ARG A 188 -21.40 3.95 -15.11
CA ARG A 188 -20.49 2.80 -14.91
C ARG A 188 -21.19 1.66 -14.16
N ILE A 189 -22.00 0.92 -14.91
CA ILE A 189 -22.67 -0.30 -14.40
C ILE A 189 -21.61 -1.35 -14.03
N TYR A 190 -21.56 -1.73 -12.75
CA TYR A 190 -20.57 -2.68 -12.22
C TYR A 190 -21.15 -4.08 -11.96
N GLY A 191 -20.26 -5.01 -11.63
CA GLY A 191 -20.62 -6.38 -11.28
C GLY A 191 -20.77 -7.32 -12.48
N PRO A 192 -21.22 -8.58 -12.25
CA PRO A 192 -21.29 -9.59 -13.31
C PRO A 192 -22.39 -9.37 -14.36
N ASN A 193 -23.47 -8.63 -14.04
CA ASN A 193 -24.63 -8.39 -14.91
C ASN A 193 -25.54 -7.29 -14.32
N LYS A 194 -26.55 -6.82 -15.08
CA LYS A 194 -27.49 -5.77 -14.64
C LYS A 194 -28.29 -6.19 -13.41
N ASP A 195 -28.68 -7.47 -13.34
CA ASP A 195 -29.36 -8.03 -12.17
C ASP A 195 -28.49 -7.87 -10.90
N PHE A 196 -27.15 -7.83 -11.01
CA PHE A 196 -26.28 -7.55 -9.86
C PHE A 196 -26.18 -6.05 -9.53
N PHE A 197 -26.18 -5.19 -10.54
CA PHE A 197 -26.12 -3.75 -10.34
C PHE A 197 -27.40 -3.23 -9.67
N PHE A 198 -28.55 -3.63 -10.20
CA PHE A 198 -29.85 -3.31 -9.62
C PHE A 198 -30.09 -4.15 -8.38
N TRP A 199 -30.26 -3.48 -7.25
CA TRP A 199 -30.37 -4.11 -5.94
C TRP A 199 -31.53 -3.48 -5.18
N ASP A 200 -32.31 -4.28 -4.46
CA ASP A 200 -33.52 -3.87 -3.75
C ASP A 200 -33.29 -2.78 -2.69
N VAL A 201 -32.04 -2.60 -2.25
CA VAL A 201 -31.66 -1.53 -1.31
C VAL A 201 -31.09 -0.28 -2.01
N HIS A 202 -30.70 -0.33 -3.29
CA HIS A 202 -30.26 0.86 -4.07
C HIS A 202 -31.48 1.47 -4.77
N ILE A 203 -32.35 2.09 -3.97
CA ILE A 203 -33.65 2.57 -4.45
C ILE A 203 -33.55 3.80 -5.36
N ASN A 204 -32.42 4.50 -5.32
CA ASN A 204 -32.08 5.59 -6.23
C ASN A 204 -30.86 5.20 -7.05
N THR A 205 -30.95 5.33 -8.37
CA THR A 205 -29.85 5.08 -9.30
C THR A 205 -29.56 6.35 -10.09
N PHE A 206 -28.43 6.99 -9.77
CA PHE A 206 -28.02 8.23 -10.40
C PHE A 206 -27.18 7.99 -11.65
N SER A 207 -27.21 8.92 -12.60
CA SER A 207 -26.05 9.23 -13.44
C SER A 207 -25.32 10.46 -12.90
N TYR A 208 -24.13 10.75 -13.43
CA TYR A 208 -23.46 12.03 -13.14
C TYR A 208 -24.38 13.23 -13.39
N LYS A 209 -25.10 13.20 -14.52
CA LYS A 209 -26.06 14.23 -14.91
C LYS A 209 -27.18 14.37 -13.89
N THR A 210 -27.88 13.28 -13.55
CA THR A 210 -28.99 13.37 -12.60
C THR A 210 -28.52 13.71 -11.19
N LEU A 211 -27.35 13.23 -10.75
CA LEU A 211 -26.78 13.61 -9.45
C LEU A 211 -26.49 15.13 -9.42
N THR A 212 -25.91 15.66 -10.49
CA THR A 212 -25.67 17.10 -10.65
C THR A 212 -26.98 17.89 -10.69
N ALA A 213 -28.03 17.36 -11.32
CA ALA A 213 -29.36 17.98 -11.31
C ALA A 213 -29.97 18.06 -9.90
N PHE A 214 -29.87 16.98 -9.11
CA PHE A 214 -30.30 16.97 -7.71
C PHE A 214 -29.49 17.94 -6.85
N LEU A 215 -28.16 18.01 -7.04
CA LEU A 215 -27.31 18.98 -6.36
C LEU A 215 -27.71 20.42 -6.71
N ALA A 216 -27.81 20.74 -8.00
CA ALA A 216 -28.22 22.06 -8.50
C ALA A 216 -29.58 22.50 -7.95
N LYS A 217 -30.56 21.59 -7.94
CA LYS A 217 -31.91 21.84 -7.39
C LYS A 217 -31.88 22.21 -5.91
N ASN A 218 -30.95 21.61 -5.15
CA ASN A 218 -30.83 21.81 -3.71
C ASN A 218 -29.73 22.83 -3.35
N GLY A 219 -29.40 23.73 -4.29
CA GLY A 219 -28.52 24.87 -4.05
C GLY A 219 -27.03 24.55 -4.06
N PHE A 220 -26.62 23.43 -4.64
CA PHE A 220 -25.21 23.04 -4.75
C PHE A 220 -24.69 23.18 -6.18
N GLU A 221 -23.46 23.68 -6.31
CA GLU A 221 -22.69 23.60 -7.55
C GLU A 221 -21.59 22.55 -7.43
N VAL A 222 -21.43 21.74 -8.47
CA VAL A 222 -20.34 20.75 -8.56
C VAL A 222 -19.07 21.47 -8.99
N ILE A 223 -18.04 21.42 -8.14
CA ILE A 223 -16.73 22.02 -8.42
C ILE A 223 -15.74 21.02 -9.01
N ASN A 224 -15.87 19.73 -8.67
CA ASN A 224 -15.02 18.68 -9.23
C ASN A 224 -15.72 17.31 -9.20
N HIS A 225 -15.35 16.41 -10.11
CA HIS A 225 -15.81 15.02 -10.10
C HIS A 225 -14.76 14.06 -10.68
N THR A 226 -14.78 12.81 -10.20
CA THR A 226 -13.87 11.74 -10.62
C THR A 226 -14.52 10.39 -10.35
N TRP A 227 -13.82 9.32 -10.67
CA TRP A 227 -14.25 7.95 -10.43
C TRP A 227 -13.29 7.24 -9.50
N ASN A 228 -13.80 6.74 -8.38
CA ASN A 228 -13.10 5.80 -7.50
C ASN A 228 -13.51 4.38 -7.91
N GLY A 229 -12.75 3.79 -8.82
CA GLY A 229 -13.14 2.56 -9.50
C GLY A 229 -14.39 2.76 -10.37
N ASP A 230 -15.48 2.10 -9.99
CA ASP A 230 -16.78 2.19 -10.68
C ASP A 230 -17.75 3.20 -10.02
N PHE A 231 -17.33 3.87 -8.95
CA PHE A 231 -18.17 4.80 -8.17
C PHE A 231 -17.83 6.24 -8.48
N ILE A 232 -18.86 7.08 -8.64
CA ILE A 232 -18.64 8.51 -8.90
C ILE A 232 -18.34 9.21 -7.58
N ASN A 233 -17.33 10.07 -7.58
CA ASN A 233 -17.00 11.00 -6.51
C ASN A 233 -17.29 12.41 -6.98
N VAL A 234 -18.10 13.15 -6.23
CA VAL A 234 -18.47 14.55 -6.53
C VAL A 234 -18.10 15.42 -5.35
N LEU A 235 -17.37 16.49 -5.63
CA LEU A 235 -17.14 17.58 -4.69
C LEU A 235 -17.98 18.77 -5.11
N ALA A 236 -18.80 19.26 -4.20
CA ALA A 236 -19.73 20.37 -4.42
C ALA A 236 -19.62 21.41 -3.30
N ARG A 237 -20.12 22.60 -3.55
CA ARG A 237 -20.27 23.68 -2.56
C ARG A 237 -21.62 24.37 -2.73
N LYS A 238 -22.04 25.19 -1.77
CA LYS A 238 -23.24 26.02 -1.95
C LYS A 238 -23.05 26.93 -3.16
N SER A 239 -24.03 26.97 -4.05
CA SER A 239 -23.97 27.84 -5.20
C SER A 239 -24.33 29.27 -4.80
N VAL A 240 -23.59 30.23 -5.34
CA VAL A 240 -23.83 31.66 -5.14
C VAL A 240 -24.96 32.20 -6.04
N ALA A 241 -25.44 31.40 -7.00
CA ALA A 241 -26.49 31.77 -7.93
C ALA A 241 -27.49 30.61 -8.12
N PRO A 242 -28.76 30.89 -8.45
CA PRO A 242 -29.71 29.85 -8.80
C PRO A 242 -29.24 29.06 -10.03
N LEU A 243 -29.15 27.74 -9.87
CA LEU A 243 -28.83 26.82 -10.97
C LEU A 243 -30.11 26.22 -11.54
N SER A 244 -30.17 26.05 -12.86
CA SER A 244 -31.28 25.34 -13.50
C SER A 244 -31.02 23.83 -13.51
N PRO A 245 -31.78 23.01 -12.75
CA PRO A 245 -31.55 21.57 -12.70
C PRO A 245 -31.72 20.88 -14.05
N ASN A 246 -32.58 21.44 -14.90
CA ASN A 246 -32.95 20.89 -16.21
C ASN A 246 -31.76 20.89 -17.18
N ALA A 247 -30.77 21.78 -16.97
CA ALA A 247 -29.52 21.80 -17.73
C ALA A 247 -28.70 20.51 -17.55
N PHE A 248 -28.97 19.77 -16.47
CA PHE A 248 -28.25 18.56 -16.10
C PHE A 248 -29.13 17.30 -16.20
N TYR A 249 -30.29 17.37 -16.87
CA TYR A 249 -31.09 16.18 -17.12
C TYR A 249 -30.36 15.19 -18.03
N ASP A 250 -30.57 13.90 -17.77
CA ASP A 250 -30.06 12.85 -18.62
C ASP A 250 -31.12 12.44 -19.64
N ASP A 251 -30.68 12.02 -20.83
CA ASP A 251 -31.60 11.56 -21.87
C ASP A 251 -32.11 10.16 -21.50
N PRO A 252 -33.43 9.98 -21.26
CA PRO A 252 -34.00 8.68 -20.90
C PRO A 252 -33.70 7.60 -21.93
N SER A 253 -33.63 7.96 -23.22
CA SER A 253 -33.30 7.03 -24.29
C SER A 253 -31.85 6.57 -24.22
N ALA A 254 -30.91 7.47 -23.93
CA ALA A 254 -29.51 7.14 -23.70
C ALA A 254 -29.30 6.27 -22.44
N VAL A 255 -30.04 6.53 -21.36
CA VAL A 255 -29.99 5.70 -20.14
C VAL A 255 -30.53 4.30 -20.43
N ARG A 256 -31.67 4.18 -21.13
CA ARG A 256 -32.19 2.89 -21.60
C ARG A 256 -31.18 2.15 -22.46
N ALA A 257 -30.53 2.84 -23.40
CA ALA A 257 -29.52 2.26 -24.27
C ALA A 257 -28.32 1.74 -23.46
N ARG A 258 -27.82 2.49 -22.46
CA ARG A 258 -26.74 2.05 -21.55
C ARG A 258 -27.09 0.75 -20.84
N VAL A 259 -28.29 0.65 -20.29
CA VAL A 259 -28.74 -0.55 -19.56
C VAL A 259 -29.07 -1.72 -20.49
N ALA A 260 -29.60 -1.45 -21.68
CA ALA A 260 -29.86 -2.47 -22.69
C ALA A 260 -28.56 -3.02 -23.29
N ALA A 261 -27.57 -2.17 -23.55
CA ALA A 261 -26.24 -2.58 -24.02
C ALA A 261 -25.54 -3.49 -23.01
N TYR A 262 -25.94 -3.40 -21.74
CA TYR A 262 -25.50 -4.29 -20.68
C TYR A 262 -26.36 -5.58 -20.63
N ASP A 263 -26.34 -6.40 -21.68
CA ASP A 263 -27.08 -7.69 -21.72
C ASP A 263 -26.28 -8.95 -22.14
N LYS A 264 -26.85 -10.09 -21.75
CA LYS A 264 -26.28 -11.44 -21.70
C LYS A 264 -25.72 -11.95 -23.04
N GLY A 265 -24.40 -11.93 -23.16
CA GLY A 265 -23.66 -13.08 -23.67
C GLY A 265 -23.26 -13.13 -25.14
N THR A 266 -22.32 -12.28 -25.57
CA THR A 266 -21.48 -12.57 -26.76
C THR A 266 -19.96 -12.43 -26.52
N PHE A 267 -19.52 -12.01 -25.33
CA PHE A 267 -18.09 -12.02 -24.98
C PHE A 267 -17.71 -12.96 -23.82
N ARG A 268 -18.65 -13.68 -23.20
CA ARG A 268 -18.33 -14.59 -22.06
C ARG A 268 -18.70 -16.06 -22.26
N ARG A 269 -19.45 -16.44 -23.30
CA ARG A 269 -19.83 -17.85 -23.55
C ARG A 269 -19.09 -18.51 -24.72
N LYS A 270 -18.84 -17.81 -25.84
CA LYS A 270 -17.82 -18.23 -26.83
C LYS A 270 -16.39 -18.07 -26.31
N LEU A 271 -16.20 -17.13 -25.38
CA LEU A 271 -14.98 -16.99 -24.59
C LEU A 271 -14.95 -17.91 -23.35
N LYS A 272 -16.05 -18.45 -22.81
CA LYS A 272 -15.87 -19.46 -21.76
C LYS A 272 -15.25 -20.74 -22.32
N SER A 273 -15.71 -21.24 -23.47
CA SER A 273 -15.13 -22.45 -24.04
C SER A 273 -13.80 -22.26 -24.82
N ARG A 274 -13.48 -21.04 -25.30
CA ARG A 274 -12.16 -20.71 -25.93
C ARG A 274 -11.22 -19.83 -25.10
N PHE A 275 -11.71 -19.06 -24.14
CA PHE A 275 -10.97 -18.15 -23.25
C PHE A 275 -10.83 -18.72 -21.82
N GLU A 276 -11.44 -19.85 -21.45
CA GLU A 276 -10.84 -20.71 -20.40
C GLU A 276 -9.46 -21.23 -20.85
N LYS A 277 -9.18 -21.21 -22.16
CA LYS A 277 -7.85 -21.44 -22.74
C LYS A 277 -7.00 -20.17 -22.98
N PHE A 278 -7.51 -18.94 -22.80
CA PHE A 278 -6.76 -17.69 -23.11
C PHE A 278 -6.96 -16.47 -22.18
N SER A 279 -7.93 -16.45 -21.25
CA SER A 279 -8.32 -15.25 -20.46
C SER A 279 -7.55 -14.99 -19.17
N LYS A 280 -6.74 -15.97 -18.72
CA LYS A 280 -5.68 -15.76 -17.71
C LYS A 280 -4.65 -14.70 -18.16
N ALA A 281 -4.69 -14.25 -19.43
CA ALA A 281 -3.78 -13.25 -19.98
C ALA A 281 -4.34 -11.81 -20.03
N ARG A 282 -5.64 -11.57 -19.77
CA ARG A 282 -6.28 -10.25 -20.07
C ARG A 282 -6.98 -9.55 -18.91
N LYS A 283 -6.74 -10.00 -17.66
CA LYS A 283 -7.02 -9.22 -16.43
C LYS A 283 -5.98 -8.09 -16.21
N ARG A 284 -5.16 -7.83 -17.23
CA ARG A 284 -4.29 -6.69 -17.46
C ARG A 284 -4.98 -5.80 -18.50
N LEU A 285 -5.06 -4.49 -18.23
CA LEU A 285 -5.71 -3.42 -19.02
C LEU A 285 -7.23 -3.32 -18.88
N LYS A 286 -7.68 -2.56 -17.88
CA LYS A 286 -8.73 -1.51 -18.02
C LYS A 286 -8.91 -0.74 -16.70
N ASN A 287 -7.80 -0.28 -16.12
CA ASN A 287 -7.80 0.86 -15.19
C ASN A 287 -7.61 2.10 -16.07
N GLY A 288 -8.68 2.49 -16.78
CA GLY A 288 -8.65 3.48 -17.87
C GLY A 288 -8.59 4.92 -17.41
N LEU A 289 -7.52 5.27 -16.68
CA LEU A 289 -6.91 6.61 -16.51
C LEU A 289 -5.53 6.46 -15.84
N GLU A 290 -5.27 5.29 -15.25
CA GLU A 290 -3.92 4.74 -15.07
C GLU A 290 -3.34 4.24 -16.42
N ASP A 291 -4.16 3.75 -17.36
CA ASP A 291 -3.72 3.16 -18.63
C ASP A 291 -3.13 4.16 -19.67
N LEU A 292 -3.09 5.47 -19.41
CA LEU A 292 -2.27 6.41 -20.21
C LEU A 292 -0.96 6.81 -19.52
N VAL A 293 -0.89 6.75 -18.19
CA VAL A 293 0.28 7.19 -17.41
C VAL A 293 1.19 6.02 -17.02
N TYR A 294 0.64 4.80 -16.84
CA TYR A 294 1.39 3.63 -16.39
C TYR A 294 2.20 2.92 -17.46
N PRO A 295 1.72 2.74 -18.71
CA PRO A 295 2.58 2.27 -19.79
C PRO A 295 3.71 3.26 -20.08
N PHE A 296 3.44 4.56 -19.93
CA PHE A 296 4.45 5.60 -20.05
C PHE A 296 5.45 5.55 -18.89
N ALA A 297 5.03 5.38 -17.63
CA ALA A 297 5.94 5.28 -16.49
C ALA A 297 6.80 4.00 -16.53
N ASP A 298 6.24 2.86 -16.91
CA ASP A 298 6.98 1.60 -17.07
C ASP A 298 7.88 1.63 -18.32
N ALA A 299 7.39 2.16 -19.45
CA ALA A 299 8.22 2.37 -20.64
C ALA A 299 9.30 3.43 -20.41
N MET A 300 9.01 4.48 -19.65
CA MET A 300 9.96 5.51 -19.22
C MET A 300 10.95 4.92 -18.24
N TYR A 301 10.55 4.06 -17.31
CA TYR A 301 11.46 3.32 -16.44
C TYR A 301 12.39 2.44 -17.28
N ASP A 302 11.85 1.65 -18.20
CA ASP A 302 12.63 0.80 -19.10
C ASP A 302 13.54 1.62 -20.01
N PHE A 303 13.08 2.79 -20.47
CA PHE A 303 13.86 3.71 -21.30
C PHE A 303 14.97 4.40 -20.51
N LEU A 304 14.66 4.92 -19.31
CA LEU A 304 15.63 5.57 -18.43
C LEU A 304 16.67 4.56 -17.93
N SER A 305 16.26 3.38 -17.46
CA SER A 305 17.18 2.35 -16.98
C SER A 305 18.17 1.84 -18.05
N ARG A 306 17.84 1.99 -19.34
CA ARG A 306 18.75 1.70 -20.46
C ARG A 306 19.80 2.79 -20.67
N ARG A 307 19.57 4.04 -20.23
CA ARG A 307 20.53 5.14 -20.41
C ARG A 307 21.72 4.97 -19.46
N LYS A 308 22.93 5.21 -19.99
CA LYS A 308 24.20 5.07 -19.27
C LYS A 308 24.23 5.84 -17.94
N LYS A 309 23.62 7.02 -17.87
CA LYS A 309 23.56 7.86 -16.65
C LYS A 309 22.78 7.28 -15.47
N TYR A 310 21.92 6.28 -15.70
CA TYR A 310 21.15 5.61 -14.63
C TYR A 310 21.65 4.19 -14.33
N ARG A 311 22.83 3.84 -14.87
CA ARG A 311 23.55 2.63 -14.51
C ARG A 311 24.56 2.96 -13.41
N LEU A 312 24.62 2.10 -12.40
CA LEU A 312 25.69 2.15 -11.41
C LEU A 312 27.01 1.82 -12.12
N SER A 313 28.00 2.70 -11.94
CA SER A 313 29.33 2.55 -12.50
C SER A 313 30.04 1.43 -11.76
N ARG A 314 30.54 0.46 -12.50
CA ARG A 314 31.29 -0.66 -11.95
C ARG A 314 32.77 -0.39 -12.19
N GLY A 315 33.60 -0.68 -11.18
CA GLY A 315 35.04 -0.72 -11.35
C GLY A 315 35.47 -1.70 -12.46
N PRO A 316 36.72 -1.61 -12.95
CA PRO A 316 37.26 -2.57 -13.89
C PRO A 316 37.15 -3.99 -13.31
N SER A 317 36.66 -4.91 -14.12
CA SER A 317 36.50 -6.33 -13.75
C SER A 317 36.85 -7.21 -14.94
N VAL A 318 37.65 -8.23 -14.69
CA VAL A 318 38.00 -9.26 -15.67
C VAL A 318 36.75 -10.09 -15.98
N LYS A 319 36.59 -10.55 -17.22
CA LYS A 319 35.53 -11.51 -17.56
C LYS A 319 35.84 -12.83 -16.85
N SER A 320 34.89 -13.34 -16.06
CA SER A 320 35.04 -14.62 -15.35
C SER A 320 34.79 -15.83 -16.25
N GLY A 321 33.99 -15.65 -17.31
CA GLY A 321 33.51 -16.75 -18.15
C GLY A 321 32.30 -17.50 -17.56
N LEU A 322 31.92 -17.24 -16.30
CA LEU A 322 30.79 -17.89 -15.64
C LEU A 322 29.45 -17.43 -16.23
N ASN A 323 28.51 -18.35 -16.32
CA ASN A 323 27.13 -18.18 -16.73
C ASN A 323 26.20 -18.62 -15.58
N LEU A 324 25.75 -17.68 -14.77
CA LEU A 324 24.95 -17.95 -13.57
C LEU A 324 23.45 -17.70 -13.81
N THR A 325 22.60 -18.49 -13.18
CA THR A 325 21.16 -18.19 -13.10
C THR A 325 20.84 -17.51 -11.78
N HIS A 326 20.16 -16.36 -11.83
CA HIS A 326 19.72 -15.60 -10.65
C HIS A 326 18.21 -15.68 -10.47
N VAL A 327 17.78 -16.25 -9.34
CA VAL A 327 16.40 -16.27 -8.87
C VAL A 327 16.17 -15.11 -7.90
N ALA A 328 15.34 -14.15 -8.31
CA ALA A 328 14.94 -13.01 -7.49
C ALA A 328 13.58 -12.45 -7.93
N PHE A 329 13.04 -11.54 -7.12
CA PHE A 329 11.97 -10.67 -7.56
C PHE A 329 12.58 -9.55 -8.42
N PHE A 330 12.06 -9.34 -9.64
CA PHE A 330 12.57 -8.34 -10.58
C PHE A 330 11.55 -7.23 -10.86
N GLY A 331 10.71 -6.90 -9.87
CA GLY A 331 9.73 -5.83 -9.98
C GLY A 331 10.26 -4.47 -9.51
N HIS A 332 9.52 -3.42 -9.87
CA HIS A 332 9.88 -2.03 -9.56
C HIS A 332 8.90 -1.34 -8.60
N TYR A 333 8.04 -2.13 -7.95
CA TYR A 333 6.96 -1.61 -7.11
C TYR A 333 7.44 -1.14 -5.74
N ASN A 334 8.51 -1.76 -5.22
CA ASN A 334 9.19 -1.36 -4.00
C ASN A 334 10.61 -0.86 -4.32
N ALA A 335 11.03 0.25 -3.71
CA ALA A 335 12.35 0.84 -3.95
C ALA A 335 13.50 -0.12 -3.63
N GLY A 336 13.41 -0.87 -2.52
CA GLY A 336 14.42 -1.85 -2.13
C GLY A 336 14.52 -3.03 -3.10
N ASP A 337 13.37 -3.59 -3.51
CA ASP A 337 13.33 -4.72 -4.44
C ASP A 337 13.84 -4.35 -5.85
N THR A 338 13.82 -3.06 -6.20
CA THR A 338 14.40 -2.57 -7.45
C THR A 338 15.94 -2.61 -7.41
N LEU A 339 16.52 -2.31 -6.25
CA LEU A 339 17.97 -2.19 -6.06
C LEU A 339 18.63 -3.55 -5.83
N LEU A 340 18.02 -4.41 -5.03
CA LEU A 340 18.63 -5.65 -4.55
C LEU A 340 19.17 -6.58 -5.66
N PRO A 341 18.43 -6.90 -6.73
CA PRO A 341 18.92 -7.86 -7.71
C PRO A 341 20.06 -7.28 -8.57
N VAL A 342 20.14 -5.96 -8.66
CA VAL A 342 21.24 -5.26 -9.33
C VAL A 342 22.48 -5.33 -8.45
N VAL A 343 22.37 -4.88 -7.20
CA VAL A 343 23.52 -4.86 -6.28
C VAL A 343 24.07 -6.25 -6.00
N LEU A 344 23.23 -7.29 -5.97
CA LEU A 344 23.69 -8.68 -5.82
C LEU A 344 24.62 -9.08 -6.97
N ARG A 345 24.20 -8.85 -8.21
CA ARG A 345 24.98 -9.23 -9.38
C ARG A 345 26.26 -8.41 -9.48
N ASP A 346 26.20 -7.11 -9.15
CA ASP A 346 27.36 -6.24 -9.16
C ASP A 346 28.40 -6.67 -8.11
N LEU A 347 27.94 -7.13 -6.93
CA LEU A 347 28.80 -7.72 -5.90
C LEU A 347 29.45 -9.03 -6.37
N TYR A 348 28.67 -9.95 -6.96
CA TYR A 348 29.21 -11.19 -7.54
C TYR A 348 30.20 -10.88 -8.66
N ASP A 349 29.86 -9.99 -9.59
CA ASP A 349 30.73 -9.61 -10.71
C ASP A 349 32.04 -8.97 -10.22
N ARG A 350 32.02 -8.27 -9.09
CA ARG A 350 33.22 -7.68 -8.47
C ARG A 350 34.13 -8.74 -7.85
N GLN A 351 33.57 -9.74 -7.16
CA GLN A 351 34.36 -10.73 -6.43
C GLN A 351 34.77 -11.93 -7.30
N LEU A 352 33.90 -12.35 -8.21
CA LEU A 352 34.09 -13.54 -9.04
C LEU A 352 34.52 -13.21 -10.47
N GLY A 353 34.50 -11.93 -10.85
CA GLY A 353 34.66 -11.46 -12.23
C GLY A 353 33.32 -11.38 -12.98
N ARG A 354 33.30 -10.66 -14.11
CA ARG A 354 32.08 -10.39 -14.89
C ARG A 354 31.47 -11.68 -15.43
N SER A 355 30.30 -12.02 -14.92
CA SER A 355 29.54 -13.23 -15.28
C SER A 355 28.41 -12.90 -16.25
N ALA A 356 28.01 -13.87 -17.09
CA ALA A 356 26.74 -13.86 -17.80
C ALA A 356 25.61 -14.26 -16.84
N TRP A 357 24.45 -13.60 -16.95
CA TRP A 357 23.34 -13.77 -16.00
C TRP A 357 22.03 -14.13 -16.69
N ASN A 358 21.52 -15.33 -16.40
CA ASN A 358 20.15 -15.72 -16.71
C ASN A 358 19.21 -15.28 -15.59
N LYS A 359 18.10 -14.61 -15.91
CA LYS A 359 17.13 -14.14 -14.91
C LYS A 359 15.97 -15.12 -14.78
N GLN A 360 15.69 -15.58 -13.56
CA GLN A 360 14.50 -16.35 -13.21
C GLN A 360 13.67 -15.57 -12.20
N HIS A 361 12.50 -15.08 -12.60
CA HIS A 361 11.61 -14.38 -11.66
C HIS A 361 11.12 -15.37 -10.61
N VAL A 362 11.23 -15.01 -9.32
CA VAL A 362 10.95 -15.90 -8.19
C VAL A 362 9.49 -16.42 -8.19
N HIS A 363 8.53 -15.59 -8.60
CA HIS A 363 7.11 -15.98 -8.72
C HIS A 363 6.76 -16.77 -10.00
N LYS A 364 7.67 -16.89 -10.96
CA LYS A 364 7.42 -17.71 -12.15
C LYS A 364 7.74 -19.16 -11.81
N VAL A 365 6.79 -20.05 -12.13
CA VAL A 365 6.96 -21.49 -11.96
C VAL A 365 8.23 -21.95 -12.67
N VAL A 366 9.05 -22.74 -11.98
CA VAL A 366 10.21 -23.41 -12.58
C VAL A 366 9.69 -24.62 -13.36
N ASP A 367 9.36 -24.41 -14.64
CA ASP A 367 8.95 -25.47 -15.55
C ASP A 367 10.15 -26.21 -16.15
N ARG A 368 9.89 -27.20 -17.01
CA ARG A 368 10.93 -27.99 -17.68
C ARG A 368 11.94 -27.12 -18.47
N ARG A 369 11.50 -26.01 -19.06
CA ARG A 369 12.39 -25.11 -19.82
C ARG A 369 13.24 -24.26 -18.88
N ALA A 370 12.65 -23.76 -17.79
CA ALA A 370 13.39 -23.04 -16.76
C ALA A 370 14.43 -23.93 -16.08
N LEU A 371 14.07 -25.19 -15.76
CA LEU A 371 15.00 -26.19 -15.21
C LEU A 371 16.15 -26.49 -16.18
N ALA A 372 15.87 -26.69 -17.47
CA ALA A 372 16.92 -26.90 -18.47
C ALA A 372 17.88 -25.71 -18.55
N ARG A 373 17.36 -24.48 -18.48
CA ARG A 373 18.19 -23.26 -18.45
C ARG A 373 19.04 -23.18 -17.18
N ILE A 374 18.46 -23.47 -16.01
CA ILE A 374 19.18 -23.53 -14.73
C ILE A 374 20.33 -24.54 -14.81
N ASN A 375 20.06 -25.75 -15.31
CA ASN A 375 21.06 -26.81 -15.42
C ASN A 375 22.09 -26.60 -16.55
N SER A 376 21.90 -25.59 -17.42
CA SER A 376 22.88 -25.15 -18.43
C SER A 376 23.77 -24.01 -17.94
N SER A 377 23.54 -23.51 -16.72
CA SER A 377 24.38 -22.52 -16.05
C SER A 377 25.48 -23.19 -15.22
N ASP A 378 26.52 -22.45 -14.85
CA ASP A 378 27.57 -22.93 -13.93
C ASP A 378 27.10 -22.93 -12.47
N GLY A 379 26.01 -22.21 -12.17
CA GLY A 379 25.48 -22.11 -10.83
C GLY A 379 24.12 -21.44 -10.75
N LEU A 380 23.42 -21.68 -9.64
CA LEU A 380 22.15 -21.06 -9.30
C LEU A 380 22.31 -20.18 -8.06
N VAL A 381 21.98 -18.90 -8.18
CA VAL A 381 21.97 -17.95 -7.07
C VAL A 381 20.52 -17.58 -6.75
N ILE A 382 20.08 -17.84 -5.52
CA ILE A 382 18.73 -17.52 -5.04
C ILE A 382 18.87 -16.43 -3.99
N GLY A 383 18.39 -15.22 -4.25
CA GLY A 383 18.58 -14.18 -3.25
C GLY A 383 18.46 -12.75 -3.74
N GLY A 384 18.91 -11.84 -2.88
CA GLY A 384 18.66 -10.42 -3.08
C GLY A 384 17.21 -10.06 -2.75
N GLY A 385 16.60 -10.69 -1.74
CA GLY A 385 15.25 -10.32 -1.32
C GLY A 385 14.85 -10.88 0.03
N GLY A 386 13.78 -10.33 0.59
CA GLY A 386 13.05 -10.93 1.71
C GLY A 386 12.22 -12.13 1.27
N LEU A 387 12.85 -13.20 0.79
CA LEU A 387 12.14 -14.23 0.02
C LEU A 387 11.28 -15.18 0.85
N PHE A 388 11.63 -15.45 2.12
CA PHE A 388 10.79 -16.25 3.02
C PHE A 388 9.62 -15.39 3.54
N LEU A 389 8.60 -15.26 2.70
CA LEU A 389 7.33 -14.61 2.94
C LEU A 389 6.20 -15.62 2.72
N ARG A 390 5.24 -15.66 3.64
CA ARG A 390 4.09 -16.57 3.56
C ARG A 390 3.00 -16.07 2.61
N ASP A 391 2.68 -14.79 2.73
CA ASP A 391 1.49 -14.17 2.13
C ASP A 391 1.73 -13.56 0.75
N THR A 392 3.00 -13.44 0.35
CA THR A 392 3.41 -12.89 -0.94
C THR A 392 3.64 -14.05 -1.90
N ASN A 393 2.90 -14.10 -3.02
CA ASN A 393 2.89 -15.23 -3.95
C ASN A 393 2.63 -16.61 -3.28
N PRO A 394 1.53 -16.76 -2.52
CA PRO A 394 1.23 -18.01 -1.84
C PRO A 394 1.04 -19.14 -2.87
N ASN A 395 1.79 -20.22 -2.72
CA ASN A 395 1.73 -21.37 -3.61
C ASN A 395 2.02 -22.67 -2.83
N GLN A 396 1.50 -23.79 -3.34
CA GLN A 396 1.66 -25.11 -2.73
C GLN A 396 2.92 -25.86 -3.22
N LEU A 397 3.75 -25.23 -4.07
CA LEU A 397 4.94 -25.89 -4.61
C LEU A 397 6.08 -25.88 -3.60
N SER A 398 6.29 -24.73 -2.95
CA SER A 398 7.35 -24.53 -1.97
C SER A 398 6.85 -24.01 -0.63
N GLY A 399 5.68 -23.37 -0.57
CA GLY A 399 5.17 -22.72 0.64
C GLY A 399 5.78 -21.33 0.92
N TRP A 400 6.62 -20.80 0.02
CA TRP A 400 7.19 -19.44 0.07
C TRP A 400 7.28 -18.84 -1.34
N GLN A 401 7.89 -17.66 -1.50
CA GLN A 401 7.82 -16.91 -2.75
C GLN A 401 8.33 -17.65 -3.99
N TRP A 402 9.30 -18.56 -3.85
CA TRP A 402 9.90 -19.25 -4.99
C TRP A 402 8.99 -20.36 -5.50
N SER A 403 8.44 -20.19 -6.70
CA SER A 403 7.53 -21.18 -7.31
C SER A 403 8.29 -22.37 -7.93
N CYS A 404 9.02 -23.11 -7.09
CA CYS A 404 9.70 -24.35 -7.44
C CYS A 404 9.08 -25.51 -6.66
N SER A 405 8.84 -26.63 -7.31
CA SER A 405 8.35 -27.84 -6.61
C SER A 405 9.54 -28.63 -6.04
N LEU A 406 9.28 -29.48 -5.05
CA LEU A 406 10.27 -30.44 -4.52
C LEU A 406 10.91 -31.28 -5.62
N ASP A 407 10.10 -31.86 -6.52
CA ASP A 407 10.58 -32.66 -7.65
C ASP A 407 11.49 -31.85 -8.60
N THR A 408 11.15 -30.58 -8.83
CA THR A 408 11.97 -29.72 -9.68
C THR A 408 13.26 -29.30 -8.99
N LEU A 409 13.21 -28.96 -7.71
CA LEU A 409 14.39 -28.64 -6.90
C LEU A 409 15.36 -29.82 -6.85
N ASP A 410 14.84 -31.04 -6.68
CA ASP A 410 15.66 -32.25 -6.67
C ASP A 410 16.42 -32.47 -7.99
N LYS A 411 15.80 -32.11 -9.12
CA LYS A 411 16.40 -32.21 -10.46
C LYS A 411 17.39 -31.10 -10.81
N ILE A 412 17.63 -30.13 -9.92
CA ILE A 412 18.69 -29.12 -10.12
C ILE A 412 20.05 -29.79 -9.86
N LYS A 413 20.95 -29.69 -10.85
CA LYS A 413 22.26 -30.37 -10.88
C LYS A 413 23.44 -29.43 -10.64
N VAL A 414 23.21 -28.13 -10.71
CA VAL A 414 24.25 -27.10 -10.56
C VAL A 414 24.36 -26.64 -9.11
N PRO A 415 25.52 -26.14 -8.66
CA PRO A 415 25.69 -25.61 -7.31
C PRO A 415 24.66 -24.52 -6.98
N ILE A 416 23.99 -24.65 -5.83
CA ILE A 416 22.98 -23.68 -5.36
C ILE A 416 23.56 -22.82 -4.23
N SER A 417 23.54 -21.51 -4.41
CA SER A 417 23.86 -20.52 -3.37
C SER A 417 22.62 -19.70 -3.03
N VAL A 418 22.15 -19.81 -1.79
CA VAL A 418 21.12 -18.93 -1.24
C VAL A 418 21.84 -17.73 -0.63
N PHE A 419 21.58 -16.52 -1.13
CA PHE A 419 22.42 -15.35 -0.82
C PHE A 419 21.61 -14.18 -0.24
N ALA A 420 21.88 -13.88 1.03
CA ALA A 420 21.20 -12.82 1.78
C ALA A 420 19.67 -12.91 1.68
N VAL A 421 19.09 -14.07 2.01
CA VAL A 421 17.63 -14.24 2.11
C VAL A 421 17.16 -13.89 3.52
N GLY A 422 16.07 -13.13 3.62
CA GLY A 422 15.49 -12.75 4.91
C GLY A 422 14.23 -13.56 5.27
N TYR A 423 14.11 -13.88 6.56
CA TYR A 423 12.86 -14.38 7.17
C TYR A 423 11.92 -13.21 7.48
N ASN A 424 10.72 -13.19 6.91
CA ASN A 424 9.80 -12.05 7.02
C ASN A 424 8.38 -12.47 7.48
N ARG A 425 8.29 -13.27 8.54
CA ARG A 425 7.02 -13.51 9.22
C ARG A 425 6.78 -12.41 10.25
N PHE A 426 5.60 -11.81 10.26
CA PHE A 426 5.22 -10.78 11.23
C PHE A 426 4.83 -11.41 12.60
N ARG A 427 4.85 -10.59 13.66
CA ARG A 427 4.33 -10.97 14.99
C ARG A 427 2.85 -11.35 14.83
N GLY A 428 2.44 -12.50 15.37
CA GLY A 428 1.06 -12.99 15.27
C GLY A 428 0.62 -13.50 13.88
N GLN A 429 1.47 -13.43 12.85
CA GLN A 429 1.16 -14.05 11.56
C GLN A 429 1.26 -15.57 11.66
N PRO A 430 0.32 -16.34 11.07
CA PRO A 430 0.34 -17.78 11.26
C PRO A 430 1.51 -18.43 10.51
N ASP A 431 1.82 -19.69 10.83
CA ASP A 431 3.02 -20.38 10.36
C ASP A 431 3.03 -20.77 8.85
N PHE A 432 4.20 -21.01 8.25
CA PHE A 432 4.31 -21.45 6.86
C PHE A 432 3.56 -22.76 6.59
N ALA A 433 3.18 -22.98 5.32
CA ALA A 433 2.53 -24.23 4.93
C ALA A 433 3.47 -25.43 5.16
N PRO A 434 2.97 -26.65 5.46
CA PRO A 434 3.81 -27.81 5.77
C PRO A 434 4.92 -28.09 4.75
N VAL A 435 4.62 -27.94 3.45
CA VAL A 435 5.58 -28.11 2.34
C VAL A 435 6.82 -27.21 2.44
N PHE A 436 6.74 -26.09 3.17
CA PHE A 436 7.89 -25.22 3.41
C PHE A 436 9.03 -25.92 4.13
N ARG A 437 8.71 -26.78 5.11
CA ARG A 437 9.73 -27.54 5.87
C ARG A 437 10.49 -28.49 4.96
N ASP A 438 9.75 -29.30 4.20
CA ASP A 438 10.35 -30.26 3.27
C ASP A 438 11.17 -29.55 2.18
N HIS A 439 10.65 -28.45 1.65
CA HIS A 439 11.33 -27.68 0.61
C HIS A 439 12.59 -27.01 1.15
N LEU A 440 12.56 -26.47 2.37
CA LEU A 440 13.73 -25.86 3.00
C LEU A 440 14.80 -26.92 3.34
N ARG A 441 14.40 -28.10 3.82
CA ARG A 441 15.30 -29.23 4.06
C ARG A 441 16.04 -29.64 2.78
N LEU A 442 15.30 -29.92 1.70
CA LEU A 442 15.91 -30.30 0.42
C LEU A 442 16.78 -29.19 -0.15
N LEU A 443 16.34 -27.93 -0.04
CA LEU A 443 17.15 -26.78 -0.43
C LEU A 443 18.47 -26.76 0.34
N ALA A 444 18.42 -27.02 1.65
CA ALA A 444 19.61 -27.04 2.48
C ALA A 444 20.55 -28.21 2.18
N GLU A 445 20.02 -29.40 1.94
CA GLU A 445 20.79 -30.56 1.51
C GLU A 445 21.55 -30.28 0.20
N LYS A 446 20.87 -29.66 -0.78
CA LYS A 446 21.45 -29.39 -2.12
C LYS A 446 22.31 -28.12 -2.22
N SER A 447 22.16 -27.17 -1.30
CA SER A 447 22.88 -25.90 -1.37
C SER A 447 24.33 -26.06 -0.91
N VAL A 448 25.24 -25.44 -1.67
CA VAL A 448 26.65 -25.28 -1.27
C VAL A 448 26.80 -24.14 -0.27
N PHE A 449 25.87 -23.18 -0.27
CA PHE A 449 25.87 -22.05 0.65
C PHE A 449 24.45 -21.58 0.97
N ILE A 450 24.15 -21.34 2.25
CA ILE A 450 22.88 -20.74 2.68
C ILE A 450 23.12 -19.53 3.57
N GLY A 451 23.19 -18.36 2.93
CA GLY A 451 23.32 -17.07 3.57
C GLY A 451 21.98 -16.43 3.92
N LEU A 452 21.74 -16.23 5.21
CA LEU A 452 20.60 -15.49 5.74
C LEU A 452 21.02 -14.10 6.21
N ARG A 453 20.12 -13.12 6.02
CA ARG A 453 20.42 -11.69 6.17
C ARG A 453 20.84 -11.24 7.56
N ASN A 454 20.42 -11.97 8.59
CA ASN A 454 20.63 -11.64 9.99
C ASN A 454 20.60 -12.89 10.87
N TYR A 455 21.25 -12.83 12.04
CA TYR A 455 21.27 -13.95 12.96
C TYR A 455 19.86 -14.29 13.47
N GLY A 456 18.99 -13.30 13.64
CA GLY A 456 17.57 -13.54 13.95
C GLY A 456 16.86 -14.40 12.88
N SER A 457 17.15 -14.21 11.59
CA SER A 457 16.62 -15.06 10.52
C SER A 457 17.18 -16.47 10.59
N ILE A 458 18.46 -16.63 10.96
CA ILE A 458 19.07 -17.95 11.14
C ILE A 458 18.33 -18.72 12.23
N GLU A 459 18.13 -18.11 13.40
CA GLU A 459 17.43 -18.76 14.51
C GLU A 459 15.99 -19.13 14.15
N GLN A 460 15.27 -18.25 13.46
CA GLN A 460 13.91 -18.56 13.00
C GLN A 460 13.88 -19.69 11.96
N VAL A 461 14.88 -19.74 11.06
CA VAL A 461 14.97 -20.77 10.01
C VAL A 461 15.39 -22.13 10.59
N LYS A 462 16.22 -22.17 11.64
CA LYS A 462 16.59 -23.41 12.36
C LYS A 462 15.36 -24.17 12.86
N ALA A 463 14.31 -23.48 13.27
CA ALA A 463 13.07 -24.12 13.74
C ALA A 463 12.34 -24.96 12.68
N TYR A 464 12.69 -24.79 11.39
CA TYR A 464 12.14 -25.57 10.27
C TYR A 464 13.13 -26.58 9.70
N LEU A 465 14.35 -26.64 10.22
CA LEU A 465 15.42 -27.52 9.75
C LEU A 465 15.84 -28.51 10.83
N PRO A 466 16.20 -29.73 10.45
CA PRO A 466 16.72 -30.69 11.41
C PRO A 466 18.13 -30.26 11.88
N PRO A 467 18.53 -30.58 13.14
CA PRO A 467 19.76 -30.07 13.76
C PRO A 467 21.03 -30.30 12.95
N GLU A 468 21.13 -31.44 12.27
CA GLU A 468 22.26 -31.81 11.43
C GLU A 468 22.47 -30.88 10.23
N LEU A 469 21.47 -30.09 9.82
CA LEU A 469 21.59 -29.10 8.74
C LEU A 469 21.81 -27.67 9.26
N HIS A 470 21.77 -27.43 10.57
CA HIS A 470 21.96 -26.08 11.13
C HIS A 470 23.31 -25.49 10.79
N HIS A 471 24.35 -26.34 10.72
CA HIS A 471 25.70 -25.96 10.33
C HIS A 471 25.81 -25.48 8.87
N LYS A 472 24.76 -25.56 8.04
CA LYS A 472 24.76 -25.01 6.68
C LYS A 472 24.29 -23.56 6.62
N LEU A 473 23.63 -23.07 7.66
CA LEU A 473 23.17 -21.68 7.73
C LEU A 473 24.35 -20.76 8.06
N ARG A 474 24.50 -19.70 7.28
CA ARG A 474 25.56 -18.69 7.41
C ARG A 474 24.93 -17.31 7.53
N PHE A 475 25.59 -16.44 8.28
CA PHE A 475 25.27 -15.02 8.25
C PHE A 475 25.83 -14.41 6.97
N GLN A 476 24.96 -13.81 6.17
CA GLN A 476 25.30 -13.11 4.94
C GLN A 476 24.53 -11.79 4.90
N PRO A 477 25.19 -10.65 5.21
CA PRO A 477 24.51 -9.36 5.24
C PRO A 477 23.96 -8.99 3.85
N CYS A 478 22.95 -8.11 3.87
CA CYS A 478 22.33 -7.63 2.66
C CYS A 478 23.32 -6.79 1.85
N MET A 479 23.53 -7.13 0.59
CA MET A 479 24.48 -6.43 -0.31
C MET A 479 24.27 -4.91 -0.42
N THR A 480 23.06 -4.41 -0.16
CA THR A 480 22.79 -2.95 -0.15
C THR A 480 23.49 -2.23 0.98
N THR A 481 23.87 -2.91 2.07
CA THR A 481 24.68 -2.33 3.15
C THR A 481 26.13 -2.09 2.75
N LEU A 482 26.53 -2.52 1.56
CA LEU A 482 27.91 -2.44 1.04
C LEU A 482 28.01 -1.46 -0.13
N ALA A 483 27.02 -0.58 -0.32
CA ALA A 483 26.92 0.24 -1.51
C ALA A 483 28.14 1.19 -1.71
N ALA A 484 28.62 1.86 -0.66
CA ALA A 484 29.80 2.71 -0.71
C ALA A 484 31.06 1.92 -1.07
N SER A 485 31.24 0.75 -0.46
CA SER A 485 32.30 -0.18 -0.82
C SER A 485 32.23 -0.60 -2.28
N LEU A 486 31.02 -0.84 -2.82
CA LEU A 486 30.77 -1.31 -4.19
C LEU A 486 30.92 -0.22 -5.27
N TYR A 487 30.39 0.97 -5.03
CA TYR A 487 30.20 2.02 -6.05
C TYR A 487 30.99 3.31 -5.80
N GLY A 488 31.73 3.40 -4.69
CA GLY A 488 32.53 4.59 -4.36
C GLY A 488 31.66 5.84 -4.28
N ASP A 489 32.11 6.92 -4.92
CA ASP A 489 31.49 8.26 -4.87
C ASP A 489 30.02 8.29 -5.30
N GLN A 490 29.55 7.30 -6.08
CA GLN A 490 28.14 7.19 -6.46
C GLN A 490 27.21 6.78 -5.30
N ALA A 491 27.77 6.22 -4.23
CA ALA A 491 27.04 5.76 -3.06
C ALA A 491 27.48 6.45 -1.78
N ARG A 492 28.73 6.93 -1.71
CA ARG A 492 29.24 7.70 -0.57
C ARG A 492 28.46 9.01 -0.37
N ARG A 493 28.51 9.51 0.87
CA ARG A 493 27.97 10.81 1.29
C ARG A 493 28.12 11.90 0.22
N SER A 494 27.05 12.66 -0.01
CA SER A 494 27.11 13.93 -0.73
C SER A 494 27.24 15.10 0.25
N PRO A 495 28.33 15.90 0.21
CA PRO A 495 28.44 17.10 1.07
C PRO A 495 27.68 18.32 0.53
N GLU A 496 27.26 18.30 -0.74
CA GLU A 496 26.76 19.48 -1.45
C GLU A 496 25.26 19.82 -1.26
N VAL A 497 24.52 19.06 -0.44
CA VAL A 497 23.07 19.23 -0.30
C VAL A 497 22.74 19.86 1.05
N PRO A 498 21.80 20.82 1.13
CA PRO A 498 21.34 21.35 2.39
C PRO A 498 20.93 20.24 3.36
N PRO A 499 21.23 20.38 4.66
CA PRO A 499 20.94 19.35 5.65
C PRO A 499 19.43 19.08 5.77
N PHE A 500 19.03 17.80 5.70
CA PHE A 500 17.65 17.37 5.95
C PHE A 500 17.62 15.95 6.53
N ILE A 501 16.50 15.59 7.13
CA ILE A 501 16.23 14.24 7.65
C ILE A 501 15.30 13.52 6.67
N ALA A 502 15.68 12.31 6.26
CA ALA A 502 14.80 11.46 5.47
C ALA A 502 13.93 10.60 6.39
N LEU A 503 12.62 10.63 6.19
CA LEU A 503 11.64 9.84 6.94
C LEU A 503 11.00 8.79 6.03
N ASN A 504 10.99 7.52 6.44
CA ASN A 504 10.21 6.48 5.82
C ASN A 504 9.31 5.79 6.87
N CYS A 505 7.99 5.85 6.66
CA CYS A 505 7.01 5.12 7.47
C CYS A 505 6.36 4.02 6.63
N ALA A 506 6.41 2.78 7.13
CA ALA A 506 6.03 1.61 6.36
C ALA A 506 4.56 1.25 6.60
N PHE A 507 3.72 1.36 5.58
CA PHE A 507 2.29 1.04 5.73
C PHE A 507 1.91 -0.35 5.18
N ASP A 508 2.87 -1.22 4.85
CA ASP A 508 2.55 -2.58 4.42
C ASP A 508 2.07 -3.43 5.59
N ARG A 509 0.94 -4.13 5.41
CA ARG A 509 0.31 -4.98 6.43
C ARG A 509 0.10 -4.22 7.75
N PRO A 510 -0.62 -3.09 7.72
CA PRO A 510 -0.71 -2.17 8.85
C PRO A 510 -1.23 -2.87 10.12
N GLN A 511 -2.12 -3.86 9.99
CA GLN A 511 -2.64 -4.64 11.11
C GLN A 511 -1.57 -5.36 11.93
N PHE A 512 -0.46 -5.78 11.30
CA PHE A 512 0.63 -6.46 12.00
C PHE A 512 1.73 -5.51 12.50
N ARG A 513 1.73 -4.25 12.03
CA ARG A 513 2.70 -3.23 12.43
C ARG A 513 2.19 -2.40 13.60
N TYR A 514 0.91 -2.02 13.52
CA TYR A 514 0.29 -1.04 14.40
C TYR A 514 -0.85 -1.62 15.24
N GLY A 515 -1.21 -2.89 15.06
CA GLY A 515 -2.24 -3.56 15.86
C GLY A 515 -3.60 -2.85 15.84
N GLU A 516 -4.35 -3.00 16.93
CA GLU A 516 -5.70 -2.44 17.08
C GLU A 516 -5.68 -0.92 17.32
N LYS A 517 -4.65 -0.41 18.01
CA LYS A 517 -4.48 1.03 18.34
C LYS A 517 -3.76 1.83 17.24
N MET A 518 -3.96 1.45 15.98
CA MET A 518 -3.22 2.03 14.85
C MET A 518 -3.30 3.56 14.78
N GLY A 519 -4.49 4.14 15.00
CA GLY A 519 -4.67 5.59 14.89
C GLY A 519 -3.87 6.37 15.94
N GLU A 520 -3.91 5.90 17.19
CA GLU A 520 -3.15 6.48 18.30
C GLU A 520 -1.64 6.40 18.05
N MET A 521 -1.13 5.21 17.68
CA MET A 521 0.29 5.01 17.39
C MET A 521 0.80 5.89 16.24
N LEU A 522 0.03 6.00 15.16
CA LEU A 522 0.42 6.84 14.02
C LEU A 522 0.41 8.33 14.40
N THR A 523 -0.54 8.76 15.23
CA THR A 523 -0.60 10.13 15.75
C THR A 523 0.59 10.44 16.65
N GLU A 524 0.95 9.54 17.57
CA GLU A 524 2.15 9.68 18.42
C GLU A 524 3.43 9.73 17.59
N LEU A 525 3.56 8.83 16.61
CA LEU A 525 4.69 8.88 15.69
C LEU A 525 4.77 10.23 14.98
N ALA A 526 3.66 10.74 14.46
CA ALA A 526 3.62 12.02 13.78
C ALA A 526 3.93 13.20 14.72
N ARG A 527 3.51 13.16 15.99
CA ARG A 527 3.92 14.14 17.03
C ARG A 527 5.42 14.14 17.23
N GLY A 528 6.04 12.95 17.30
CA GLY A 528 7.49 12.81 17.34
C GLY A 528 8.16 13.43 16.12
N ILE A 529 7.63 13.17 14.92
CA ILE A 529 8.14 13.77 13.68
C ILE A 529 7.99 15.29 13.67
N LYS A 530 6.88 15.85 14.20
CA LYS A 530 6.70 17.30 14.34
C LYS A 530 7.72 17.93 15.28
N ALA A 531 8.09 17.24 16.35
CA ALA A 531 9.18 17.69 17.22
C ALA A 531 10.53 17.63 16.47
N VAL A 532 10.79 16.52 15.78
CA VAL A 532 12.02 16.32 14.98
C VAL A 532 12.15 17.33 13.83
N SER A 533 11.05 17.76 13.22
CA SER A 533 11.07 18.75 12.12
C SER A 533 11.57 20.12 12.55
N ARG A 534 11.70 20.38 13.86
CA ARG A 534 12.34 21.59 14.40
C ARG A 534 13.86 21.54 14.33
N LEU A 535 14.44 20.35 14.22
CA LEU A 535 15.89 20.13 14.16
C LEU A 535 16.43 20.27 12.74
N ALA A 536 15.67 19.78 11.74
CA ALA A 536 15.99 19.92 10.32
C ALA A 536 14.75 19.66 9.44
N PRO A 537 14.74 20.14 8.18
CA PRO A 537 13.67 19.85 7.23
C PRO A 537 13.43 18.34 7.05
N ILE A 538 12.17 17.94 6.89
CA ILE A 538 11.77 16.55 6.69
C ILE A 538 11.54 16.27 5.22
N HIS A 539 12.24 15.26 4.68
CA HIS A 539 11.91 14.70 3.38
C HIS A 539 11.29 13.31 3.56
N TYR A 540 10.02 13.16 3.18
CA TYR A 540 9.29 11.91 3.30
C TYR A 540 9.61 10.97 2.12
N TYR A 541 10.30 9.86 2.37
CA TYR A 541 10.75 8.90 1.37
C TYR A 541 9.76 7.73 1.27
N ALA A 542 8.88 7.76 0.27
CA ALA A 542 7.91 6.69 0.01
C ALA A 542 8.56 5.56 -0.81
N HIS A 543 8.68 4.37 -0.22
CA HIS A 543 9.23 3.17 -0.87
C HIS A 543 8.17 2.36 -1.61
N HIS A 544 6.91 2.58 -1.26
CA HIS A 544 5.73 1.93 -1.81
C HIS A 544 4.56 2.94 -1.75
N PRO A 545 3.59 2.87 -2.68
CA PRO A 545 2.42 3.75 -2.63
C PRO A 545 1.71 3.77 -1.27
N ASP A 546 1.51 2.60 -0.64
CA ASP A 546 0.90 2.49 0.69
C ASP A 546 1.59 3.35 1.78
N ASP A 547 2.89 3.63 1.66
CA ASP A 547 3.60 4.48 2.64
C ASP A 547 2.97 5.88 2.71
N GLU A 548 2.38 6.37 1.61
CA GLU A 548 1.72 7.67 1.55
C GLU A 548 0.47 7.75 2.44
N HIS A 549 -0.06 6.63 2.97
CA HIS A 549 -1.14 6.64 3.96
C HIS A 549 -0.75 7.27 5.31
N PHE A 550 0.55 7.51 5.54
CA PHE A 550 1.00 8.23 6.72
C PHE A 550 0.98 9.76 6.56
N LEU A 551 0.99 10.28 5.32
CA LEU A 551 1.02 11.73 5.06
C LEU A 551 -0.10 12.52 5.76
N PRO A 552 -1.36 12.01 5.80
CA PRO A 552 -2.44 12.70 6.49
C PRO A 552 -2.14 12.99 7.97
N TYR A 553 -1.39 12.12 8.64
CA TYR A 553 -0.97 12.30 10.05
C TYR A 553 0.15 13.33 10.21
N LEU A 554 0.91 13.62 9.17
CA LEU A 554 1.91 14.69 9.17
C LEU A 554 1.24 16.04 8.86
N GLU A 555 0.37 16.06 7.85
CA GLU A 555 -0.40 17.25 7.43
C GLU A 555 -1.26 17.79 8.56
N ALA A 556 -1.95 16.89 9.25
CA ALA A 556 -2.59 17.04 10.55
C ALA A 556 -1.92 17.93 11.59
N LEU A 557 -0.64 17.67 11.79
CA LEU A 557 0.16 18.31 12.84
C LEU A 557 0.97 19.45 12.22
N GLU A 558 0.62 19.84 10.99
CA GLU A 558 1.26 20.88 10.21
C GLU A 558 2.78 20.66 10.09
N VAL A 559 3.20 19.40 9.96
CA VAL A 559 4.61 19.09 9.72
C VAL A 559 4.96 19.58 8.33
N ASP A 560 5.95 20.47 8.21
CA ASP A 560 6.50 20.83 6.91
C ASP A 560 7.37 19.68 6.39
N PHE A 561 6.99 19.09 5.26
CA PHE A 561 7.73 18.01 4.65
C PHE A 561 7.69 18.07 3.12
N ARG A 562 8.74 17.51 2.52
CA ARG A 562 8.82 17.29 1.07
C ARG A 562 8.66 15.80 0.75
N LEU A 563 7.66 15.46 -0.07
CA LEU A 563 7.44 14.08 -0.52
C LEU A 563 8.39 13.68 -1.64
N GLU A 564 9.17 12.63 -1.41
CA GLU A 564 10.07 11.99 -2.39
C GLU A 564 9.61 10.54 -2.66
N ARG A 565 9.07 10.31 -3.85
CA ARG A 565 8.58 8.98 -4.28
C ARG A 565 9.72 8.16 -4.88
N LEU A 566 10.18 7.16 -4.12
CA LEU A 566 11.27 6.26 -4.49
C LEU A 566 10.80 4.94 -5.11
N TYR A 567 9.53 4.57 -4.97
CA TYR A 567 8.96 3.46 -5.73
C TYR A 567 9.00 3.74 -7.23
N LYS A 568 9.17 2.68 -8.04
CA LYS A 568 9.29 2.76 -9.51
C LYS A 568 10.43 3.69 -9.99
N ARG A 569 11.44 3.95 -9.15
CA ARG A 569 12.63 4.70 -9.53
C ARG A 569 13.79 3.76 -9.89
N PRO A 570 14.63 4.10 -10.89
CA PRO A 570 15.81 3.31 -11.21
C PRO A 570 16.77 3.21 -10.01
N PRO A 571 17.55 2.11 -9.91
CA PRO A 571 18.51 1.89 -8.81
C PRO A 571 19.42 3.07 -8.49
N ALA A 572 19.98 3.71 -9.52
CA ALA A 572 20.87 4.87 -9.36
C ALA A 572 20.16 6.07 -8.71
N ILE A 573 18.86 6.29 -8.99
CA ILE A 573 18.08 7.37 -8.38
C ILE A 573 17.78 7.09 -6.91
N VAL A 574 17.46 5.83 -6.58
CA VAL A 574 17.23 5.43 -5.18
C VAL A 574 18.52 5.63 -4.36
N LEU A 575 19.67 5.23 -4.90
CA LEU A 575 20.97 5.38 -4.23
C LEU A 575 21.36 6.86 -4.09
N GLU A 576 21.17 7.64 -5.16
CA GLU A 576 21.37 9.09 -5.18
C GLU A 576 20.52 9.82 -4.12
N ALA A 577 19.27 9.38 -3.90
CA ALA A 577 18.42 9.96 -2.87
C ALA A 577 18.93 9.65 -1.46
N TYR A 578 19.52 8.46 -1.25
CA TYR A 578 19.97 8.02 0.06
C TYR A 578 21.36 8.49 0.46
N ARG A 579 22.19 9.00 -0.45
CA ARG A 579 23.50 9.57 -0.09
C ARG A 579 23.46 11.02 0.42
N LYS A 580 22.29 11.66 0.41
CA LYS A 580 22.07 13.09 0.71
C LYS A 580 21.63 13.44 2.15
N PRO A 581 20.76 12.65 2.81
CA PRO A 581 20.24 13.04 4.12
C PRO A 581 21.35 13.11 5.17
N LEU A 582 21.14 13.92 6.22
CA LEU A 582 21.96 13.86 7.42
C LEU A 582 21.75 12.54 8.16
N LEU A 583 20.48 12.18 8.35
CA LEU A 583 20.03 11.03 9.10
C LEU A 583 18.80 10.44 8.39
N VAL A 584 18.65 9.12 8.46
CA VAL A 584 17.46 8.44 7.95
C VAL A 584 16.69 7.76 9.08
N LEU A 585 15.43 8.16 9.25
CA LEU A 585 14.44 7.50 10.10
C LEU A 585 13.70 6.46 9.26
N GLY A 586 14.01 5.18 9.45
CA GLY A 586 13.55 4.11 8.58
C GLY A 586 12.64 3.08 9.27
N MET A 587 11.44 2.86 8.75
CA MET A 587 10.53 1.80 9.22
C MET A 587 10.49 0.57 8.28
N ARG A 588 10.93 0.72 7.02
CA ARG A 588 11.18 -0.42 6.12
C ARG A 588 12.59 -0.96 6.28
N GLY A 589 12.76 -2.25 6.01
CA GLY A 589 14.09 -2.89 6.01
C GLY A 589 15.07 -2.15 5.08
N HIS A 590 14.72 -1.92 3.82
CA HIS A 590 15.65 -1.20 2.93
C HIS A 590 15.72 0.31 3.16
N ALA A 591 14.82 0.88 3.97
CA ALA A 591 14.97 2.26 4.44
C ALA A 591 16.00 2.39 5.57
N GLN A 592 16.53 1.29 6.12
CA GLN A 592 17.70 1.28 7.01
C GLN A 592 18.95 0.73 6.30
N LEU A 593 18.81 -0.29 5.46
CA LEU A 593 19.96 -0.98 4.85
C LEU A 593 20.62 -0.18 3.73
N ILE A 594 19.85 0.55 2.92
CA ILE A 594 20.39 1.37 1.82
C ILE A 594 21.15 2.58 2.36
N PRO A 595 20.59 3.43 3.26
CA PRO A 595 21.34 4.57 3.80
C PRO A 595 22.57 4.13 4.59
N PHE A 596 22.51 3.05 5.37
CA PHE A 596 23.70 2.47 6.00
C PHE A 596 24.78 2.12 4.95
N GLY A 597 24.38 1.55 3.82
CA GLY A 597 25.28 1.31 2.69
C GLY A 597 25.84 2.57 2.04
N CYS A 598 25.14 3.70 2.15
CA CYS A 598 25.58 5.02 1.68
C CYS A 598 26.35 5.81 2.75
N GLU A 599 26.83 5.13 3.80
CA GLU A 599 27.56 5.73 4.92
C GLU A 599 26.73 6.80 5.64
N ARG A 600 25.39 6.70 5.60
CA ARG A 600 24.50 7.58 6.35
C ARG A 600 24.13 6.97 7.70
N PRO A 601 24.12 7.76 8.78
CA PRO A 601 23.52 7.38 10.05
C PRO A 601 22.05 6.98 9.87
N ILE A 602 21.59 6.03 10.68
CA ILE A 602 20.24 5.50 10.64
C ILE A 602 19.63 5.46 12.04
N LEU A 603 18.33 5.74 12.11
CA LEU A 603 17.49 5.45 13.27
C LEU A 603 16.32 4.58 12.79
N SER A 604 16.22 3.36 13.29
CA SER A 604 15.14 2.46 12.88
C SER A 604 13.91 2.65 13.75
N VAL A 605 12.76 2.94 13.14
CA VAL A 605 11.46 2.90 13.83
C VAL A 605 10.96 1.45 13.77
N VAL A 606 11.20 0.70 14.83
CA VAL A 606 11.02 -0.76 14.87
C VAL A 606 9.54 -1.10 15.01
N SER A 607 8.91 -1.46 13.89
CA SER A 607 7.56 -2.05 13.83
C SER A 607 7.56 -3.54 13.44
N HIS A 608 8.73 -4.13 13.25
CA HIS A 608 8.93 -5.54 12.93
C HIS A 608 10.30 -6.00 13.42
N ASN A 609 10.37 -7.19 14.04
CA ASN A 609 11.60 -7.77 14.59
C ASN A 609 12.83 -7.75 13.66
N LYS A 610 12.64 -7.90 12.34
CA LYS A 610 13.75 -7.91 11.38
C LYS A 610 14.53 -6.60 11.32
N LEU A 611 13.91 -5.49 11.71
CA LEU A 611 14.55 -4.19 11.79
C LEU A 611 15.53 -4.23 12.98
N GLN A 612 15.08 -4.73 14.14
CA GLN A 612 15.94 -4.93 15.30
C GLN A 612 17.06 -5.93 15.04
N TYR A 613 16.78 -7.06 14.36
CA TYR A 613 17.82 -8.06 14.07
C TYR A 613 19.03 -7.49 13.34
N PHE A 614 18.82 -6.57 12.40
CA PHE A 614 19.93 -5.92 11.71
C PHE A 614 20.75 -5.03 12.66
N LEU A 615 20.08 -4.27 13.54
CA LEU A 615 20.74 -3.44 14.54
C LEU A 615 21.57 -4.27 15.51
N ASP A 616 21.05 -5.41 15.95
CA ASP A 616 21.77 -6.35 16.82
C ASP A 616 23.01 -6.91 16.10
N ASP A 617 22.90 -7.29 14.82
CA ASP A 617 24.01 -7.84 14.03
C ASP A 617 25.16 -6.84 13.86
N ILE A 618 24.82 -5.55 13.69
CA ILE A 618 25.83 -4.48 13.60
C ILE A 618 26.29 -3.98 14.97
N GLN A 619 25.82 -4.58 16.07
CA GLN A 619 26.13 -4.18 17.45
C GLN A 619 25.77 -2.71 17.72
N ALA A 620 24.54 -2.34 17.38
CA ALA A 620 23.98 -1.01 17.64
C ALA A 620 22.47 -1.10 17.95
N PRO A 621 22.05 -1.90 18.96
CA PRO A 621 20.64 -2.12 19.27
C PRO A 621 19.90 -0.83 19.66
N ASP A 622 20.64 0.17 20.19
CA ASP A 622 20.16 1.48 20.61
C ASP A 622 19.89 2.44 19.43
N TRP A 623 20.25 2.07 18.20
CA TRP A 623 19.89 2.80 16.98
C TRP A 623 18.46 2.46 16.50
N GLY A 624 17.66 1.85 17.38
CA GLY A 624 16.28 1.46 17.13
C GLY A 624 15.36 1.96 18.24
N ILE A 625 14.15 2.37 17.87
CA ILE A 625 13.07 2.70 18.79
C ILE A 625 11.86 1.85 18.39
N ASP A 626 11.40 0.97 19.29
CA ASP A 626 10.18 0.18 19.03
C ASP A 626 8.95 1.09 19.09
N ILE A 627 8.09 0.98 18.09
CA ILE A 627 6.90 1.83 17.94
C ILE A 627 5.88 1.65 19.07
N ASN A 628 5.99 0.56 19.83
CA ASN A 628 5.12 0.26 20.96
C ASN A 628 5.63 0.83 22.29
N GLN A 629 6.79 1.51 22.30
CA GLN A 629 7.29 2.11 23.54
C GLN A 629 6.43 3.32 23.97
N PRO A 630 6.21 3.51 25.28
CA PRO A 630 5.58 4.72 25.80
C PRO A 630 6.45 5.94 25.49
N ASN A 631 5.82 7.12 25.40
CA ASN A 631 6.51 8.40 25.14
C ASN A 631 7.35 8.40 23.85
N LEU A 632 6.87 7.71 22.82
CA LEU A 632 7.49 7.66 21.50
C LEU A 632 7.89 9.05 20.94
N PRO A 633 7.07 10.13 21.08
CA PRO A 633 7.46 11.45 20.58
C PRO A 633 8.77 11.97 21.17
N ASP A 634 8.90 11.93 22.50
CA ASP A 634 10.07 12.47 23.20
C ASP A 634 11.31 11.62 22.94
N MET A 635 11.15 10.29 22.91
CA MET A 635 12.23 9.37 22.56
C MET A 635 12.78 9.63 21.17
N LEU A 636 11.89 9.81 20.18
CA LEU A 636 12.29 10.14 18.81
C LEU A 636 13.05 11.45 18.77
N PHE A 637 12.51 12.51 19.39
CA PHE A 637 13.14 13.81 19.41
C PHE A 637 14.54 13.75 20.05
N HIS A 638 14.66 13.22 21.26
CA HIS A 638 15.93 13.17 21.98
C HIS A 638 16.98 12.32 21.28
N LYS A 639 16.59 11.17 20.71
CA LYS A 639 17.54 10.32 19.98
C LYS A 639 18.02 10.99 18.70
N VAL A 640 17.12 11.63 17.95
CA VAL A 640 17.50 12.34 16.72
C VAL A 640 18.40 13.54 17.03
N ASP A 641 18.07 14.33 18.05
CA ASP A 641 18.87 15.46 18.52
C ASP A 641 20.27 15.02 18.97
N GLU A 642 20.38 13.91 19.72
CA GLU A 642 21.66 13.30 20.11
C GLU A 642 22.48 12.83 18.90
N MET A 643 21.85 12.15 17.94
CA MET A 643 22.53 11.69 16.72
C MET A 643 23.01 12.84 15.85
N ILE A 644 22.22 13.92 15.71
CA ILE A 644 22.60 15.09 14.92
C ILE A 644 23.77 15.84 15.57
N ARG A 645 23.77 15.99 16.90
CA ARG A 645 24.90 16.62 17.61
C ARG A 645 26.20 15.82 17.51
N ASN A 646 26.12 14.50 17.35
CA ASN A 646 27.27 13.59 17.28
C ASN A 646 27.44 12.97 15.88
N LEU A 647 27.01 13.67 14.83
CA LEU A 647 26.86 13.10 13.49
C LEU A 647 28.12 12.40 12.97
N ASP A 648 29.28 13.04 13.11
CA ASP A 648 30.56 12.50 12.64
C ASP A 648 30.93 11.17 13.32
N ALA A 649 30.60 11.03 14.61
CA ALA A 649 30.82 9.79 15.34
C ALA A 649 29.92 8.66 14.83
N TYR A 650 28.65 8.95 14.53
CA TYR A 650 27.73 7.98 13.92
C TYR A 650 28.14 7.62 12.49
N GLU A 651 28.59 8.58 11.69
CA GLU A 651 29.11 8.32 10.35
C GLU A 651 30.32 7.38 10.39
N GLN A 652 31.28 7.68 11.26
CA GLN A 652 32.46 6.87 11.47
C GLN A 652 32.10 5.45 11.94
N ALA A 653 31.17 5.33 12.89
CA ALA A 653 30.66 4.04 13.36
C ALA A 653 29.99 3.23 12.23
N VAL A 654 29.23 3.87 11.33
CA VAL A 654 28.64 3.21 10.15
C VAL A 654 29.74 2.68 9.22
N ILE A 655 30.78 3.46 8.95
CA ILE A 655 31.91 3.06 8.08
C ILE A 655 32.63 1.83 8.66
N GLU A 656 32.94 1.84 9.95
CA GLU A 656 33.61 0.72 10.63
C GLU A 656 32.76 -0.56 10.61
N LYS A 657 31.46 -0.43 10.93
CA LYS A 657 30.53 -1.56 10.89
C LYS A 657 30.36 -2.07 9.45
N GLN A 658 30.34 -1.20 8.44
CA GLN A 658 30.30 -1.59 7.03
C GLN A 658 31.54 -2.40 6.62
N ALA A 659 32.73 -2.00 7.06
CA ALA A 659 33.97 -2.71 6.76
C ALA A 659 33.94 -4.17 7.28
N ARG A 660 33.39 -4.39 8.49
CA ARG A 660 33.16 -5.74 9.02
C ARG A 660 32.19 -6.55 8.14
N LEU A 661 31.07 -5.96 7.73
CA LEU A 661 30.10 -6.64 6.85
C LEU A 661 30.69 -6.98 5.48
N TRP A 662 31.60 -6.13 4.97
CA TRP A 662 32.35 -6.39 3.74
C TRP A 662 33.26 -7.62 3.89
N GLN A 663 34.04 -7.71 4.98
CA GLN A 663 34.91 -8.85 5.23
C GLN A 663 34.14 -10.19 5.28
N ILE A 664 33.02 -10.23 6.01
CA ILE A 664 32.14 -11.40 6.09
C ILE A 664 31.65 -11.79 4.68
N THR A 665 31.19 -10.81 3.91
CA THR A 665 30.67 -11.04 2.56
C THR A 665 31.75 -11.54 1.60
N ALA A 666 32.95 -10.96 1.65
CA ALA A 666 34.07 -11.37 0.83
C ALA A 666 34.51 -12.81 1.12
N GLN A 667 34.57 -13.20 2.41
CA GLN A 667 34.88 -14.57 2.84
C GLN A 667 33.83 -15.57 2.34
N ASN A 668 32.55 -15.26 2.53
CA ASN A 668 31.45 -16.11 2.05
C ASN A 668 31.48 -16.27 0.52
N LEU A 669 31.76 -15.21 -0.23
CA LEU A 669 31.85 -15.27 -1.69
C LEU A 669 33.06 -16.07 -2.16
N GLU A 670 34.18 -16.04 -1.44
CA GLU A 670 35.35 -16.87 -1.75
C GLU A 670 35.04 -18.37 -1.55
N GLU A 671 34.25 -18.72 -0.52
CA GLU A 671 33.75 -20.09 -0.34
C GLU A 671 32.81 -20.51 -1.47
N ILE A 672 31.88 -19.63 -1.86
CA ILE A 672 30.98 -19.87 -2.99
C ILE A 672 31.78 -20.07 -4.30
N LYS A 673 32.81 -19.26 -4.53
CA LYS A 673 33.66 -19.32 -5.73
C LYS A 673 34.25 -20.71 -5.95
N LYS A 674 34.78 -21.32 -4.88
CA LYS A 674 35.38 -22.67 -4.91
C LYS A 674 34.39 -23.74 -5.40
N SER A 675 33.09 -23.51 -5.22
CA SER A 675 32.05 -24.44 -5.65
C SER A 675 31.78 -24.42 -7.16
N TYR A 676 32.26 -23.39 -7.89
CA TYR A 676 32.08 -23.28 -9.34
C TYR A 676 33.23 -23.89 -10.17
N GLY A 677 34.22 -24.52 -9.53
CA GLY A 677 35.33 -25.20 -10.23
C GLY A 677 36.34 -24.25 -10.89
N ALA A 678 36.49 -23.03 -10.36
CA ALA A 678 37.43 -22.01 -10.83
C ALA A 678 38.67 -21.90 -9.95
#